data_AF-A0A6J1KAE3-F1
#
_entry.id   AF-A0A6J1KAE3-F1
#
_cell.length_a   1.000
_cell.length_b   1.000
_cell.length_c   1.000
_cell.angle_alpha   90.00
_cell.angle_beta   90.00
_cell.angle_gamma   90.00
#
_symmetry.space_group_name_H-M   'P 1'
#
loop_
_entity.id
_entity.type
_entity.pdbx_description
1 polymer ?
#
loop_
_entity_poly.entity_id
_entity_poly.type
_entity_poly.pdbx_seq_one_letter_code
_entity_poly.pdbx_strand_id
1 'polypeptide(L)'
;MHRVGSAGNTSNSSRPRKEKRLTYVLGDANDSKHSAGINCLAVPKSSIDGCDYLYTGSRDGTLKRWSLSEDVASCSATFESHVDWVNDAVIVGNNRLVSCSSDGTVKTWNCLSDGGCTKTLRQHSDYVTCLAAAEKNSNVVASGGLGGEVFIWDLEAAYAPNSKSDATDEECSNGTIASGNSLPVTSLRTISSSNSISTHPNQSHGYVPIAAKGHKESVYALAMNDSGTLLVSGGTEKVVRVWDPRTGSKTMKLRGHTDNIRALLLDSTGRFCLSGSSDSMIRLWDLGQQRCVHSYAVHTDSVWALASTPSFSYVYSGGRDLSLYITDLSTRESLLLCTGEYPIQQLAIHDENIWVATTDSSVRRWPAEGRNPQKVFERGGSFLAGNLSFSRARASLEGSTPVPVYKEPTFTISGAPAIVQHEILNNRRHILTKDAAGSVKLWEVTRGIVIEDYGKVSYEEKKEELFEMVSIPAWFTVDTRLGSLSVHLDTPQCFSAEMYSADLNITGKPEDDKVNLARETLKGLMAHWLAKRKQRFGSQASANGEVLSGKDISARSLSHSRLEADGNAENDSMVYPPFEFSTVSPPSIITEGSQGGPWRRKITDLDGTEDEKDFPWWCLDCVLNNRLPPRENTKCSFFLHPCEGSSIQILTQGKLSAPRILRVHKVVNYVIEKMVLDKPLDNVNPDVPFGPGLSSTVGDGSFRSGLKPWQKLKPSIEILCNNQVLSPDMSLATVRNYIWKKPEDLVLNYRVVQSS
;
A
#
# COMPACT_ATOMS: atom_id res chain seq x y z
N MET A 1 -12.41 14.89 -3.66
CA MET A 1 -12.46 13.51 -4.17
C MET A 1 -13.92 13.13 -4.32
N HIS A 2 -14.44 12.96 -5.54
CA HIS A 2 -15.71 12.26 -5.75
C HIS A 2 -15.38 10.95 -6.46
N ARG A 3 -15.59 9.83 -5.79
CA ARG A 3 -15.71 8.54 -6.47
C ARG A 3 -17.19 8.31 -6.69
N VAL A 4 -17.59 8.19 -7.95
CA VAL A 4 -18.95 7.86 -8.36
C VAL A 4 -19.31 6.50 -7.76
N GLY A 5 -20.39 6.46 -6.99
CA GLY A 5 -20.89 5.23 -6.38
C GLY A 5 -21.36 4.27 -7.45
N SER A 6 -20.69 3.12 -7.58
CA SER A 6 -21.20 2.02 -8.40
C SER A 6 -22.32 1.33 -7.63
N ALA A 7 -23.56 1.53 -8.08
CA ALA A 7 -24.71 0.81 -7.56
C ALA A 7 -24.51 -0.71 -7.73
N GLY A 8 -24.60 -1.46 -6.63
CA GLY A 8 -24.49 -2.90 -6.63
C GLY A 8 -25.80 -3.54 -7.08
N ASN A 9 -25.76 -4.25 -8.21
CA ASN A 9 -26.81 -5.22 -8.57
C ASN A 9 -26.60 -6.49 -7.73
N THR A 10 -27.55 -6.76 -6.84
CA THR A 10 -27.67 -8.03 -6.11
C THR A 10 -28.23 -9.10 -7.04
N SER A 11 -27.36 -9.90 -7.64
CA SER A 11 -27.72 -11.24 -8.09
C SER A 11 -26.80 -12.26 -7.41
N ASN A 12 -27.43 -13.25 -6.78
CA ASN A 12 -26.79 -14.33 -6.04
C ASN A 12 -25.85 -15.13 -6.96
N SER A 13 -24.57 -14.77 -6.95
CA SER A 13 -23.47 -15.62 -7.36
C SER A 13 -22.60 -15.80 -6.12
N SER A 14 -22.44 -17.04 -5.65
CA SER A 14 -21.46 -17.40 -4.64
C SER A 14 -20.06 -17.20 -5.24
N ARG A 15 -19.62 -15.95 -5.32
CA ARG A 15 -18.24 -15.63 -5.68
C ARG A 15 -17.34 -16.28 -4.63
N PRO A 16 -16.35 -17.09 -5.01
CA PRO A 16 -15.33 -17.54 -4.06
C PRO A 16 -14.76 -16.31 -3.37
N ARG A 17 -14.59 -16.36 -2.04
CA ARG A 17 -13.95 -15.27 -1.28
C ARG A 17 -12.66 -14.92 -2.01
N LYS A 18 -12.59 -13.69 -2.55
CA LYS A 18 -11.39 -13.22 -3.24
C LYS A 18 -10.24 -13.31 -2.24
N GLU A 19 -9.21 -14.08 -2.56
CA GLU A 19 -8.04 -14.20 -1.71
C GLU A 19 -7.40 -12.83 -1.49
N LYS A 20 -6.79 -12.66 -0.31
CA LYS A 20 -6.13 -11.41 0.05
C LYS A 20 -4.89 -11.22 -0.82
N ARG A 21 -4.73 -9.99 -1.32
CA ARG A 21 -3.61 -9.55 -2.17
C ARG A 21 -2.38 -9.28 -1.31
N LEU A 22 -1.20 -9.61 -1.83
CA LEU A 22 0.08 -9.15 -1.29
C LEU A 22 0.58 -7.98 -2.14
N THR A 23 0.99 -6.88 -1.52
CA THR A 23 1.59 -5.73 -2.21
C THR A 23 2.96 -5.47 -1.62
N TYR A 24 3.92 -5.04 -2.45
CA TYR A 24 5.16 -4.47 -1.95
C TYR A 24 5.43 -3.12 -2.60
N VAL A 25 5.94 -2.18 -1.81
CA VAL A 25 6.18 -0.79 -2.20
C VAL A 25 7.67 -0.59 -2.39
N LEU A 26 8.04 -0.11 -3.57
CA LEU A 26 9.40 0.22 -3.95
C LEU A 26 9.60 1.73 -3.81
N GLY A 27 10.49 2.13 -2.91
CA GLY A 27 10.95 3.50 -2.74
C GLY A 27 12.21 3.76 -3.55
N ASP A 28 12.47 5.02 -3.88
CA ASP A 28 13.81 5.46 -4.29
C ASP A 28 14.77 5.31 -3.08
N ALA A 29 16.08 5.27 -3.33
CA ALA A 29 17.10 4.96 -2.33
C ALA A 29 17.09 5.88 -1.09
N ASN A 30 16.43 7.04 -1.16
CA ASN A 30 16.34 8.00 -0.06
C ASN A 30 14.99 7.96 0.67
N ASP A 31 14.80 6.93 1.51
CA ASP A 31 13.60 6.76 2.35
C ASP A 31 13.52 7.78 3.52
N SER A 32 14.44 8.74 3.62
CA SER A 32 14.37 9.80 4.64
C SER A 32 13.34 10.89 4.31
N LYS A 33 12.89 10.99 3.06
CA LYS A 33 12.00 12.05 2.59
C LYS A 33 10.58 11.55 2.34
N HIS A 34 9.59 12.42 2.47
CA HIS A 34 8.24 12.13 1.99
C HIS A 34 8.20 12.15 0.47
N SER A 35 7.41 11.28 -0.14
CA SER A 35 7.27 11.17 -1.61
C SER A 35 5.90 11.64 -2.12
N ALA A 36 5.04 12.16 -1.24
CA ALA A 36 3.75 12.72 -1.60
C ALA A 36 3.37 13.88 -0.67
N GLY A 37 2.27 14.56 -1.00
CA GLY A 37 1.80 15.74 -0.26
C GLY A 37 1.59 15.48 1.24
N ILE A 38 1.88 16.49 2.05
CA ILE A 38 1.79 16.40 3.52
C ILE A 38 0.42 16.92 3.97
N ASN A 39 -0.34 16.06 4.63
CA ASN A 39 -1.70 16.40 5.08
C ASN A 39 -1.68 17.03 6.46
N CYS A 40 -0.82 16.56 7.38
CA CYS A 40 -0.85 16.98 8.77
C CYS A 40 0.53 17.22 9.37
N LEU A 41 0.54 18.05 10.42
CA LEU A 41 1.71 18.46 11.19
C LEU A 41 1.36 18.35 12.66
N ALA A 42 2.26 17.77 13.46
CA ALA A 42 2.16 17.78 14.92
C ALA A 42 3.49 18.20 15.53
N VAL A 43 3.42 19.11 16.50
CA VAL A 43 4.58 19.71 17.14
C VAL A 43 4.42 19.57 18.66
N PRO A 44 5.39 19.01 19.39
CA PRO A 44 5.39 19.01 20.86
C PRO A 44 5.40 20.43 21.40
N LYS A 45 4.64 20.69 22.48
CA LYS A 45 4.60 22.02 23.13
C LYS A 45 5.86 22.36 23.93
N SER A 46 6.62 21.34 24.28
CA SER A 46 7.90 21.43 24.99
C SER A 46 8.89 20.48 24.33
N SER A 47 10.16 20.87 24.27
CA SER A 47 11.25 20.01 23.83
C SER A 47 11.19 18.66 24.57
N ILE A 48 11.18 17.56 23.84
CA ILE A 48 11.22 16.21 24.41
C ILE A 48 12.68 15.77 24.40
N ASP A 49 13.23 15.42 25.57
CA ASP A 49 14.64 15.09 25.76
C ASP A 49 15.63 16.20 25.33
N GLY A 50 15.19 17.46 25.37
CA GLY A 50 16.01 18.61 24.96
C GLY A 50 16.15 18.81 23.46
N CYS A 51 15.43 18.02 22.65
CA CYS A 51 15.35 18.15 21.20
C CYS A 51 13.99 18.71 20.76
N ASP A 52 13.99 19.56 19.75
CA ASP A 52 12.79 20.02 19.08
C ASP A 52 12.43 19.03 17.96
N TYR A 53 11.22 18.48 18.02
CA TYR A 53 10.73 17.51 17.05
C TYR A 53 9.57 18.08 16.25
N LEU A 54 9.53 17.76 14.96
CA LEU A 54 8.36 17.94 14.10
C LEU A 54 7.89 16.58 13.61
N TYR A 55 6.59 16.31 13.71
CA TYR A 55 5.96 15.13 13.14
C TYR A 55 5.15 15.52 11.92
N THR A 56 5.35 14.79 10.82
CA THR A 56 4.66 15.04 9.54
C THR A 56 3.94 13.77 9.12
N GLY A 57 2.68 13.89 8.70
CA GLY A 57 1.90 12.79 8.11
C GLY A 57 1.61 13.06 6.64
N SER A 58 1.91 12.08 5.79
CA SER A 58 1.91 12.22 4.34
C SER A 58 0.93 11.31 3.63
N ARG A 59 0.58 11.70 2.39
CA ARG A 59 -0.15 10.88 1.42
C ARG A 59 0.64 9.67 0.91
N ASP A 60 1.93 9.55 1.27
CA ASP A 60 2.72 8.34 1.02
C ASP A 60 2.41 7.21 2.01
N GLY A 61 1.54 7.46 2.98
CA GLY A 61 1.11 6.49 4.00
C GLY A 61 2.07 6.34 5.17
N THR A 62 3.06 7.23 5.30
CA THR A 62 4.01 7.23 6.42
C THR A 62 3.84 8.48 7.29
N LEU A 63 4.25 8.36 8.56
CA LEU A 63 4.62 9.52 9.36
C LEU A 63 6.12 9.58 9.54
N LYS A 64 6.69 10.78 9.65
CA LYS A 64 8.11 10.97 9.94
C LYS A 64 8.31 11.90 11.13
N ARG A 65 9.31 11.60 11.96
CA ARG A 65 9.81 12.47 13.01
C ARG A 65 11.09 13.14 12.52
N TRP A 66 11.09 14.47 12.52
CA TRP A 66 12.23 15.30 12.17
C TRP A 66 12.83 15.87 13.45
N SER A 67 14.12 15.64 13.67
CA SER A 67 14.87 16.37 14.68
C SER A 67 15.27 17.72 14.10
N LEU A 68 14.83 18.79 14.75
CA LEU A 68 15.09 20.16 14.34
C LEU A 68 16.34 20.68 15.07
N SER A 69 17.26 21.24 14.29
CA SER A 69 18.31 22.15 14.75
C SER A 69 18.10 23.52 14.10
N GLU A 70 18.89 24.54 14.46
CA GLU A 70 18.67 25.92 13.98
C GLU A 70 18.50 26.00 12.45
N ASP A 71 19.37 25.31 11.71
CA ASP A 71 19.44 25.35 10.24
C ASP A 71 19.36 23.98 9.52
N VAL A 72 19.23 22.87 10.26
CA VAL A 72 19.17 21.53 9.67
C VAL A 72 18.04 20.71 10.29
N ALA A 73 17.30 19.99 9.44
CA ALA A 73 16.34 18.99 9.86
C ALA A 73 16.77 17.62 9.33
N SER A 74 16.88 16.64 10.21
CA SER A 74 17.17 15.25 9.85
C SER A 74 16.00 14.34 10.22
N CYS A 75 15.66 13.42 9.31
CA CYS A 75 14.66 12.40 9.60
C CYS A 75 15.22 11.43 10.65
N SER A 76 14.63 11.46 11.85
CA SER A 76 15.03 10.63 12.98
C SER A 76 14.34 9.25 12.96
N ALA A 77 13.06 9.20 12.58
CA ALA A 77 12.31 7.94 12.51
C ALA A 77 11.20 8.01 11.46
N THR A 78 10.87 6.87 10.87
CA THR A 78 9.71 6.69 9.98
C THR A 78 8.72 5.72 10.63
N PHE A 79 7.50 6.17 10.86
CA PHE A 79 6.40 5.38 11.41
C PHE A 79 5.60 4.80 10.25
N GLU A 80 5.79 3.50 10.01
CA GLU A 80 5.21 2.79 8.89
C GLU A 80 4.27 1.70 9.40
N SER A 81 2.98 1.88 9.14
CA SER A 81 1.93 0.90 9.44
C SER A 81 0.63 1.17 8.70
N HIS A 82 0.35 2.44 8.41
CA HIS A 82 -0.75 2.83 7.54
C HIS A 82 -0.52 2.35 6.12
N VAL A 83 -1.61 1.95 5.44
CA VAL A 83 -1.57 1.42 4.06
C VAL A 83 -2.12 2.42 3.03
N ASP A 84 -2.57 3.58 3.50
CA ASP A 84 -3.16 4.66 2.73
C ASP A 84 -2.77 5.99 3.37
N TRP A 85 -3.24 7.10 2.78
CA TRP A 85 -2.91 8.46 3.22
C TRP A 85 -3.09 8.64 4.72
N VAL A 86 -2.08 9.24 5.38
CA VAL A 86 -2.24 9.75 6.74
C VAL A 86 -2.95 11.10 6.62
N ASN A 87 -4.10 11.24 7.25
CA ASN A 87 -4.95 12.43 7.09
C ASN A 87 -4.76 13.44 8.21
N ASP A 88 -4.60 12.96 9.45
CA ASP A 88 -4.36 13.82 10.61
C ASP A 88 -3.50 13.11 11.66
N ALA A 89 -2.80 13.90 12.47
CA ALA A 89 -1.97 13.43 13.56
C ALA A 89 -1.97 14.41 14.73
N VAL A 90 -2.11 13.90 15.95
CA VAL A 90 -2.10 14.70 17.18
C VAL A 90 -1.18 14.05 18.22
N ILE A 91 -0.49 14.89 18.99
CA ILE A 91 0.29 14.44 20.14
C ILE A 91 -0.59 14.55 21.38
N VAL A 92 -0.58 13.49 22.19
CA VAL A 92 -1.44 13.35 23.37
C VAL A 92 -0.56 13.06 24.58
N GLY A 93 -0.65 13.93 25.58
CA GLY A 93 0.32 13.94 26.68
C GLY A 93 1.75 14.18 26.16
N ASN A 94 2.74 13.54 26.80
CA ASN A 94 4.15 13.84 26.54
C ASN A 94 4.83 12.87 25.56
N ASN A 95 4.23 11.70 25.27
CA ASN A 95 4.93 10.66 24.50
C ASN A 95 4.04 9.76 23.63
N ARG A 96 2.78 10.15 23.38
CA ARG A 96 1.88 9.38 22.52
C ARG A 96 1.54 10.19 21.28
N LEU A 97 1.83 9.64 20.11
CA LEU A 97 1.37 10.15 18.84
C LEU A 97 0.14 9.34 18.44
N VAL A 98 -0.90 10.00 17.94
CA VAL A 98 -2.09 9.35 17.40
C VAL A 98 -2.29 9.86 15.98
N SER A 99 -2.47 8.95 15.03
CA SER A 99 -2.69 9.26 13.62
C SER A 99 -3.95 8.60 13.10
N CYS A 100 -4.54 9.18 12.07
CA CYS A 100 -5.69 8.63 11.36
C CYS A 100 -5.44 8.58 9.86
N SER A 101 -6.10 7.65 9.17
CA SER A 101 -5.82 7.38 7.77
C SER A 101 -7.05 7.02 6.95
N SER A 102 -6.90 7.18 5.63
CA SER A 102 -7.82 6.66 4.62
C SER A 102 -7.87 5.13 4.57
N ASP A 103 -7.04 4.42 5.31
CA ASP A 103 -7.17 2.96 5.49
C ASP A 103 -8.30 2.54 6.47
N GLY A 104 -9.05 3.52 7.00
CA GLY A 104 -10.14 3.30 7.95
C GLY A 104 -9.67 3.06 9.39
N THR A 105 -8.40 3.32 9.69
CA THR A 105 -7.84 3.07 11.03
C THR A 105 -7.37 4.33 11.74
N VAL A 106 -7.41 4.25 13.07
CA VAL A 106 -6.69 5.16 13.96
C VAL A 106 -5.56 4.36 14.59
N LYS A 107 -4.33 4.87 14.52
CA LYS A 107 -3.16 4.21 15.09
C LYS A 107 -2.53 5.07 16.17
N THR A 108 -1.96 4.39 17.14
CA THR A 108 -1.22 5.01 18.24
C THR A 108 0.23 4.58 18.14
N TRP A 109 1.12 5.47 18.56
CA TRP A 109 2.56 5.31 18.45
C TRP A 109 3.21 5.93 19.69
N ASN A 110 4.40 5.44 20.01
CA ASN A 110 5.29 6.09 20.95
C ASN A 110 6.08 7.18 20.20
N CYS A 111 6.02 8.43 20.66
CA CYS A 111 6.67 9.56 19.99
C CYS A 111 8.18 9.39 19.83
N LEU A 112 8.82 8.65 20.75
CA LEU A 112 10.26 8.43 20.84
C LEU A 112 10.72 7.07 20.28
N SER A 113 9.81 6.17 19.90
CA SER A 113 10.21 4.90 19.30
C SER A 113 10.73 5.07 17.87
N ASP A 114 11.35 4.02 17.34
CA ASP A 114 11.86 3.95 15.97
C ASP A 114 10.77 3.59 14.94
N GLY A 115 9.50 3.94 15.20
CA GLY A 115 8.42 3.78 14.23
C GLY A 115 7.38 2.69 14.54
N GLY A 116 7.56 1.92 15.63
CA GLY A 116 6.65 0.83 15.99
C GLY A 116 5.24 1.31 16.34
N CYS A 117 4.23 0.79 15.64
CA CYS A 117 2.82 1.00 15.96
C CYS A 117 2.43 0.26 17.24
N THR A 118 1.93 0.95 18.27
CA THR A 118 1.54 0.36 19.55
C THR A 118 0.13 -0.24 19.52
N LYS A 119 -0.83 0.41 18.87
CA LYS A 119 -2.21 -0.09 18.74
C LYS A 119 -2.85 0.39 17.44
N THR A 120 -3.65 -0.47 16.82
CA THR A 120 -4.54 -0.11 15.69
C THR A 120 -5.99 -0.26 16.11
N LEU A 121 -6.76 0.81 15.93
CA LEU A 121 -8.19 0.92 16.23
C LEU A 121 -8.96 0.94 14.90
N ARG A 122 -10.02 0.13 14.80
CA ARG A 122 -10.67 -0.25 13.52
C ARG A 122 -12.19 -0.07 13.55
N GLN A 123 -12.70 0.83 14.39
CA GLN A 123 -14.15 1.03 14.55
C GLN A 123 -14.78 1.87 13.44
N HIS A 124 -13.99 2.69 12.73
CA HIS A 124 -14.48 3.45 11.58
C HIS A 124 -14.76 2.53 10.39
N SER A 125 -15.85 2.81 9.68
CA SER A 125 -16.29 2.06 8.50
C SER A 125 -15.78 2.61 7.17
N ASP A 126 -15.25 3.84 7.17
CA ASP A 126 -14.73 4.56 6.01
C ASP A 126 -13.50 5.40 6.43
N TYR A 127 -12.97 6.24 5.53
CA TYR A 127 -11.76 7.01 5.75
C TYR A 127 -11.88 7.89 6.99
N VAL A 128 -10.87 7.82 7.85
CA VAL A 128 -10.78 8.69 9.03
C VAL A 128 -10.01 9.94 8.61
N THR A 129 -10.63 11.11 8.76
CA THR A 129 -10.17 12.36 8.13
C THR A 129 -9.55 13.35 9.09
N CYS A 130 -9.91 13.30 10.38
CA CYS A 130 -9.52 14.30 11.35
C CYS A 130 -9.47 13.71 12.77
N LEU A 131 -8.66 14.33 13.61
CA LEU A 131 -8.47 14.03 15.02
C LEU A 131 -8.68 15.29 15.87
N ALA A 132 -8.97 15.11 17.15
CA ALA A 132 -8.87 16.16 18.15
C ALA A 132 -8.40 15.57 19.47
N ALA A 133 -7.53 16.28 20.17
CA ALA A 133 -7.02 15.87 21.47
C ALA A 133 -7.22 16.98 22.50
N ALA A 134 -7.44 16.60 23.74
CA ALA A 134 -7.42 17.52 24.87
C ALA A 134 -5.99 17.70 25.36
N GLU A 135 -5.55 18.94 25.50
CA GLU A 135 -4.18 19.23 25.94
C GLU A 135 -3.92 18.80 27.39
N LYS A 136 -4.82 19.15 28.31
CA LYS A 136 -4.67 18.87 29.75
C LYS A 136 -5.12 17.45 30.11
N ASN A 137 -5.87 16.80 29.24
CA ASN A 137 -6.32 15.42 29.41
C ASN A 137 -5.63 14.51 28.40
N SER A 138 -4.47 13.99 28.80
CA SER A 138 -3.60 13.14 27.98
C SER A 138 -4.18 11.75 27.63
N ASN A 139 -5.43 11.49 27.98
CA ASN A 139 -6.05 10.21 27.77
C ASN A 139 -7.19 10.23 26.73
N VAL A 140 -7.72 11.42 26.41
CA VAL A 140 -8.91 11.54 25.55
C VAL A 140 -8.54 12.06 24.16
N VAL A 141 -8.93 11.31 23.15
CA VAL A 141 -8.83 11.67 21.73
C VAL A 141 -10.18 11.48 21.07
N ALA A 142 -10.54 12.33 20.12
CA ALA A 142 -11.66 12.11 19.21
C ALA A 142 -11.17 11.87 17.79
N SER A 143 -11.88 11.05 17.03
CA SER A 143 -11.65 10.85 15.59
C SER A 143 -12.94 10.92 14.80
N GLY A 144 -12.87 11.52 13.62
CA GLY A 144 -14.01 11.73 12.72
C GLY A 144 -13.70 11.18 11.33
N GLY A 145 -14.74 10.66 10.66
CA GLY A 145 -14.57 10.01 9.35
C GLY A 145 -15.65 10.33 8.32
N LEU A 146 -15.43 9.85 7.10
CA LEU A 146 -16.33 10.05 5.97
C LEU A 146 -17.68 9.35 6.12
N GLY A 147 -17.74 8.27 6.92
CA GLY A 147 -18.99 7.60 7.29
C GLY A 147 -19.92 8.41 8.20
N GLY A 148 -19.51 9.63 8.60
CA GLY A 148 -20.25 10.48 9.54
C GLY A 148 -20.06 10.06 11.01
N GLU A 149 -19.18 9.08 11.25
CA GLU A 149 -18.86 8.57 12.58
C GLU A 149 -17.92 9.53 13.30
N VAL A 150 -18.21 9.79 14.58
CA VAL A 150 -17.31 10.48 15.49
C VAL A 150 -17.17 9.63 16.75
N PHE A 151 -15.96 9.17 17.01
CA PHE A 151 -15.62 8.34 18.17
C PHE A 151 -14.73 9.11 19.13
N ILE A 152 -15.02 9.00 20.43
CA ILE A 152 -14.17 9.46 21.53
C ILE A 152 -13.51 8.25 22.17
N TRP A 153 -12.19 8.30 22.24
CA TRP A 153 -11.28 7.26 22.68
C TRP A 153 -10.67 7.65 24.02
N ASP A 154 -10.74 6.71 24.94
CA ASP A 154 -9.93 6.64 26.15
C ASP A 154 -8.76 5.72 25.83
N LEU A 155 -7.57 6.30 25.69
CA LEU A 155 -6.40 5.58 25.23
C LEU A 155 -5.97 4.51 26.23
N GLU A 156 -5.97 4.81 27.54
CA GLU A 156 -5.60 3.88 28.60
C GLU A 156 -6.56 2.70 28.69
N ALA A 157 -7.86 2.95 28.59
CA ALA A 157 -8.86 1.89 28.52
C ALA A 157 -8.72 1.03 27.26
N ALA A 158 -8.27 1.59 26.14
CA ALA A 158 -7.96 0.83 24.92
C ALA A 158 -6.70 -0.06 25.03
N TYR A 159 -5.80 0.24 25.99
CA TYR A 159 -4.63 -0.57 26.31
C TYR A 159 -4.90 -1.63 27.38
N ALA A 160 -5.98 -1.52 28.15
CA ALA A 160 -6.29 -2.48 29.20
C ALA A 160 -6.46 -3.91 28.63
N PRO A 161 -5.82 -4.94 29.22
CA PRO A 161 -5.99 -6.32 28.79
C PRO A 161 -7.44 -6.76 29.04
N ASN A 162 -8.06 -7.40 28.04
CA ASN A 162 -9.41 -7.95 28.17
C ASN A 162 -9.38 -9.06 29.25
N SER A 163 -9.85 -8.78 30.47
CA SER A 163 -10.10 -9.82 31.45
C SER A 163 -11.26 -10.68 30.95
N LYS A 164 -10.99 -11.91 30.54
CA LYS A 164 -12.03 -12.91 30.32
C LYS A 164 -12.74 -13.15 31.66
N SER A 165 -14.00 -12.75 31.78
CA SER A 165 -14.87 -13.31 32.81
C SER A 165 -15.45 -14.60 32.27
N ASP A 166 -14.73 -15.72 32.47
CA ASP A 166 -15.34 -17.04 32.40
C ASP A 166 -16.23 -17.17 33.64
N ALA A 167 -17.50 -16.76 33.53
CA ALA A 167 -18.52 -17.14 34.49
C ALA A 167 -19.10 -18.48 33.99
N THR A 168 -18.58 -19.57 34.54
CA THR A 168 -19.24 -20.88 34.46
C THR A 168 -20.53 -20.82 35.26
N ASP A 169 -21.64 -21.08 34.57
CA ASP A 169 -22.91 -21.49 35.17
C ASP A 169 -22.71 -22.74 36.04
N GLU A 170 -22.99 -22.65 37.33
CA GLU A 170 -23.26 -23.79 38.21
C GLU A 170 -24.39 -23.38 39.16
N GLU A 171 -25.51 -24.11 39.07
CA GLU A 171 -26.73 -23.91 39.84
C GLU A 171 -26.63 -24.51 41.26
N CYS A 172 -27.10 -23.72 42.24
CA CYS A 172 -27.92 -24.09 43.39
C CYS A 172 -27.36 -24.96 44.54
N SER A 173 -27.35 -24.42 45.77
CA SER A 173 -28.19 -24.93 46.89
C SER A 173 -28.14 -24.06 48.17
N ASN A 174 -29.26 -24.11 48.92
CA ASN A 174 -29.66 -23.30 50.07
C ASN A 174 -28.76 -23.37 51.32
N GLY A 175 -28.74 -22.28 52.11
CA GLY A 175 -28.33 -22.27 53.51
C GLY A 175 -28.46 -20.89 54.16
N THR A 176 -29.31 -20.78 55.17
CA THR A 176 -29.80 -19.56 55.82
C THR A 176 -28.87 -19.03 56.93
N ILE A 177 -28.97 -17.71 57.21
CA ILE A 177 -28.78 -16.97 58.50
C ILE A 177 -27.54 -16.03 58.66
N ALA A 178 -27.89 -14.74 58.75
CA ALA A 178 -27.42 -13.62 59.60
C ALA A 178 -26.13 -12.79 59.33
N SER A 179 -26.39 -11.47 59.44
CA SER A 179 -25.58 -10.36 59.96
C SER A 179 -24.54 -9.68 59.07
N GLY A 180 -24.94 -8.50 58.57
CA GLY A 180 -24.51 -7.23 59.20
C GLY A 180 -23.31 -6.48 58.62
N ASN A 181 -23.64 -5.39 57.90
CA ASN A 181 -22.89 -4.14 57.66
C ASN A 181 -21.88 -4.05 56.50
N SER A 182 -22.31 -3.38 55.41
CA SER A 182 -21.44 -2.56 54.56
C SER A 182 -22.20 -1.37 53.93
N LEU A 183 -21.47 -0.26 53.76
CA LEU A 183 -21.84 1.09 53.30
C LEU A 183 -21.96 1.18 51.75
N PRO A 184 -22.44 2.30 51.16
CA PRO A 184 -23.46 2.25 50.12
C PRO A 184 -22.97 2.24 48.67
N VAL A 185 -23.79 1.60 47.83
CA VAL A 185 -23.82 1.65 46.37
C VAL A 185 -24.95 2.58 45.95
N THR A 186 -24.73 3.47 44.98
CA THR A 186 -25.81 3.94 44.09
C THR A 186 -25.31 4.10 42.65
N SER A 187 -25.51 3.05 41.86
CA SER A 187 -25.57 3.13 40.40
C SER A 187 -26.97 2.67 39.99
N LEU A 188 -27.83 3.61 39.60
CA LEU A 188 -29.16 3.30 39.06
C LEU A 188 -29.14 3.37 37.53
N ARG A 189 -29.53 2.23 36.94
CA ARG A 189 -29.84 2.02 35.53
C ARG A 189 -31.12 2.75 35.14
N THR A 190 -31.26 3.10 33.87
CA THR A 190 -32.56 3.34 33.24
C THR A 190 -32.70 2.56 31.93
N ILE A 191 -33.94 2.17 31.69
CA ILE A 191 -34.44 1.05 30.89
C ILE A 191 -34.57 1.43 29.40
N SER A 192 -34.42 0.40 28.57
CA SER A 192 -34.54 0.34 27.11
C SER A 192 -35.83 0.92 26.51
N SER A 193 -35.72 1.44 25.28
CA SER A 193 -36.77 1.32 24.26
C SER A 193 -36.15 1.12 22.87
N SER A 194 -36.51 0.00 22.27
CA SER A 194 -35.97 -0.65 21.07
C SER A 194 -36.24 0.10 19.77
N ASN A 195 -35.27 0.10 18.85
CA ASN A 195 -35.52 -0.16 17.43
C ASN A 195 -34.25 -0.73 16.78
N SER A 196 -34.42 -1.90 16.18
CA SER A 196 -33.41 -2.83 15.68
C SER A 196 -32.79 -2.39 14.36
N ILE A 197 -31.46 -2.34 14.29
CA ILE A 197 -30.69 -2.58 13.06
C ILE A 197 -29.63 -3.62 13.40
N SER A 198 -29.69 -4.75 12.69
CA SER A 198 -28.83 -5.92 12.88
C SER A 198 -27.40 -5.63 12.42
N THR A 199 -26.45 -5.69 13.35
CA THR A 199 -25.01 -5.79 13.06
C THR A 199 -24.63 -7.26 12.94
N HIS A 200 -23.97 -7.62 11.84
CA HIS A 200 -23.37 -8.94 11.62
C HIS A 200 -22.44 -9.33 12.79
N PRO A 201 -22.43 -10.60 13.24
CA PRO A 201 -21.59 -11.02 14.36
C PRO A 201 -20.20 -11.35 13.84
N ASN A 202 -19.21 -10.51 14.17
CA ASN A 202 -17.80 -10.90 14.31
C ASN A 202 -17.02 -9.69 14.86
N GLN A 203 -17.25 -9.37 16.13
CA GLN A 203 -16.33 -8.53 16.90
C GLN A 203 -16.06 -9.23 18.23
N SER A 204 -14.80 -9.60 18.43
CA SER A 204 -14.26 -10.02 19.72
C SER A 204 -14.60 -8.97 20.78
N HIS A 205 -15.25 -9.37 21.87
CA HIS A 205 -15.56 -8.50 23.00
C HIS A 205 -14.28 -7.78 23.49
N GLY A 206 -14.22 -6.47 23.27
CA GLY A 206 -13.09 -5.59 23.59
C GLY A 206 -13.56 -4.14 23.72
N TYR A 207 -12.65 -3.25 24.15
CA TYR A 207 -12.90 -1.82 24.36
C TYR A 207 -13.77 -1.18 23.27
N VAL A 208 -14.85 -0.50 23.68
CA VAL A 208 -15.77 0.21 22.78
C VAL A 208 -15.64 1.71 23.03
N PRO A 209 -15.29 2.52 22.01
CA PRO A 209 -15.23 3.97 22.16
C PRO A 209 -16.62 4.57 22.33
N ILE A 210 -16.67 5.77 22.89
CA ILE A 210 -17.92 6.53 23.00
C ILE A 210 -18.25 7.10 21.62
N ALA A 211 -19.43 6.79 21.09
CA ALA A 211 -19.89 7.34 19.81
C ALA A 211 -20.70 8.63 20.01
N ALA A 212 -20.29 9.73 19.37
CA ALA A 212 -21.07 10.96 19.33
C ALA A 212 -22.19 10.85 18.29
N LYS A 213 -23.39 10.47 18.76
CA LYS A 213 -24.53 10.11 17.88
C LYS A 213 -25.21 11.34 17.29
N GLY A 214 -25.15 11.50 15.96
CA GLY A 214 -26.07 12.38 15.24
C GLY A 214 -25.49 13.18 14.07
N HIS A 215 -24.22 12.99 13.72
CA HIS A 215 -23.74 13.30 12.37
C HIS A 215 -24.30 12.28 11.38
N LYS A 216 -24.78 12.76 10.24
CA LYS A 216 -25.32 11.93 9.15
C LYS A 216 -24.50 12.01 7.86
N GLU A 217 -23.60 12.98 7.80
CA GLU A 217 -22.75 13.26 6.64
C GLU A 217 -21.28 13.23 7.04
N SER A 218 -20.39 13.18 6.06
CA SER A 218 -18.94 13.12 6.25
C SER A 218 -18.39 14.25 7.13
N VAL A 219 -17.58 13.87 8.11
CA VAL A 219 -16.85 14.78 9.00
C VAL A 219 -15.48 15.08 8.40
N TYR A 220 -15.08 16.35 8.42
CA TYR A 220 -13.80 16.82 7.87
C TYR A 220 -12.96 17.60 8.88
N ALA A 221 -13.55 18.08 9.98
CA ALA A 221 -12.85 18.83 11.00
C ALA A 221 -13.35 18.44 12.39
N LEU A 222 -12.43 18.32 13.34
CA LEU A 222 -12.70 18.17 14.77
C LEU A 222 -11.81 19.15 15.55
N ALA A 223 -12.30 19.61 16.69
CA ALA A 223 -11.47 20.30 17.69
C ALA A 223 -12.00 20.03 19.09
N MET A 224 -11.10 20.01 20.07
CA MET A 224 -11.42 19.80 21.48
C MET A 224 -10.78 20.92 22.30
N ASN A 225 -11.42 21.35 23.38
CA ASN A 225 -10.82 22.32 24.29
C ASN A 225 -9.79 21.65 25.20
N ASP A 226 -8.92 22.45 25.83
CA ASP A 226 -7.79 21.93 26.64
C ASP A 226 -8.23 20.95 27.74
N SER A 227 -9.40 21.18 28.36
CA SER A 227 -9.92 20.33 29.43
C SER A 227 -10.61 19.05 28.94
N GLY A 228 -10.87 18.91 27.63
CA GLY A 228 -11.59 17.77 27.07
C GLY A 228 -13.09 17.72 27.41
N THR A 229 -13.68 18.87 27.74
CA THR A 229 -15.10 18.98 28.13
C THR A 229 -16.02 19.35 26.96
N LEU A 230 -15.47 19.85 25.86
CA LEU A 230 -16.20 20.21 24.66
C LEU A 230 -15.51 19.66 23.42
N LEU A 231 -16.26 18.95 22.59
CA LEU A 231 -15.84 18.52 21.26
C LEU A 231 -16.70 19.23 20.22
N VAL A 232 -16.05 19.87 19.25
CA VAL A 232 -16.71 20.45 18.09
C VAL A 232 -16.35 19.68 16.83
N SER A 233 -17.28 19.69 15.88
CA SER A 233 -17.17 18.93 14.65
C SER A 233 -17.82 19.66 13.48
N GLY A 234 -17.22 19.52 12.30
CA GLY A 234 -17.61 20.19 11.07
C GLY A 234 -17.39 19.26 9.87
N GLY A 235 -18.19 19.47 8.83
CA GLY A 235 -18.14 18.63 7.64
C GLY A 235 -19.13 19.08 6.58
N THR A 236 -19.58 18.15 5.73
CA THR A 236 -20.47 18.43 4.61
C THR A 236 -21.90 18.77 5.03
N GLU A 237 -22.26 18.59 6.31
CA GLU A 237 -23.49 19.16 6.89
C GLU A 237 -23.48 20.70 6.96
N LYS A 238 -22.32 21.35 6.73
CA LYS A 238 -22.16 22.82 6.71
C LYS A 238 -22.45 23.51 8.04
N VAL A 239 -22.40 22.74 9.12
CA VAL A 239 -22.81 23.16 10.45
C VAL A 239 -21.79 22.69 11.47
N VAL A 240 -21.43 23.58 12.40
CA VAL A 240 -20.65 23.20 13.58
C VAL A 240 -21.56 22.53 14.60
N ARG A 241 -21.23 21.29 14.98
CA ARG A 241 -21.91 20.56 16.05
C ARG A 241 -21.00 20.48 17.26
N VAL A 242 -21.60 20.62 18.44
CA VAL A 242 -20.90 20.59 19.72
C VAL A 242 -21.46 19.46 20.58
N TRP A 243 -20.57 18.75 21.24
CA TRP A 243 -20.83 17.55 22.02
C TRP A 243 -20.16 17.64 23.38
N ASP A 244 -20.75 16.96 24.37
CA ASP A 244 -20.06 16.57 25.60
C ASP A 244 -19.29 15.26 25.34
N PRO A 245 -17.93 15.28 25.32
CA PRO A 245 -17.11 14.10 25.02
C PRO A 245 -17.31 12.95 26.01
N ARG A 246 -17.65 13.25 27.27
CA ARG A 246 -17.81 12.25 28.34
C ARG A 246 -19.04 11.39 28.15
N THR A 247 -20.09 11.94 27.54
CA THR A 247 -21.38 11.24 27.35
C THR A 247 -21.65 10.92 25.88
N GLY A 248 -20.93 11.53 24.94
CA GLY A 248 -21.26 11.50 23.51
C GLY A 248 -22.56 12.22 23.17
N SER A 249 -23.12 12.99 24.12
CA SER A 249 -24.41 13.66 23.95
C SER A 249 -24.26 14.97 23.19
N LYS A 250 -25.24 15.28 22.35
CA LYS A 250 -25.28 16.52 21.57
C LYS A 250 -25.70 17.68 22.44
N THR A 251 -24.96 18.78 22.37
CA THR A 251 -25.26 20.01 23.12
C THR A 251 -25.90 21.08 22.23
N MET A 252 -25.31 21.40 21.07
CA MET A 252 -25.79 22.49 20.22
C MET A 252 -25.46 22.30 18.73
N LYS A 253 -26.07 23.13 17.88
CA LYS A 253 -25.94 23.13 16.42
C LYS A 253 -25.85 24.57 15.89
N LEU A 254 -24.71 24.96 15.31
CA LEU A 254 -24.46 26.33 14.86
C LEU A 254 -24.49 26.43 13.33
N ARG A 255 -25.52 27.11 12.79
CA ARG A 255 -25.71 27.29 11.35
C ARG A 255 -25.11 28.61 10.88
N GLY A 256 -24.52 28.62 9.69
CA GLY A 256 -24.09 29.84 9.02
C GLY A 256 -23.15 29.64 7.84
N HIS A 257 -22.33 28.58 7.84
CA HIS A 257 -21.55 28.21 6.65
C HIS A 257 -22.45 27.72 5.52
N THR A 258 -22.02 27.97 4.28
CA THR A 258 -22.75 27.60 3.06
C THR A 258 -22.12 26.42 2.33
N ASP A 259 -20.97 25.93 2.81
CA ASP A 259 -20.26 24.78 2.27
C ASP A 259 -19.51 23.99 3.36
N ASN A 260 -18.75 22.96 2.97
CA ASN A 260 -18.05 22.03 3.83
C ASN A 260 -17.04 22.74 4.76
N ILE A 261 -17.12 22.45 6.06
CA ILE A 261 -16.21 22.97 7.09
C ILE A 261 -15.00 22.06 7.17
N ARG A 262 -13.80 22.60 6.92
CA ARG A 262 -12.55 21.84 6.83
C ARG A 262 -11.55 22.11 7.94
N ALA A 263 -11.69 23.21 8.68
CA ALA A 263 -10.86 23.49 9.84
C ALA A 263 -11.71 23.96 11.02
N LEU A 264 -11.34 23.54 12.23
CA LEU A 264 -11.93 23.98 13.49
C LEU A 264 -10.84 24.23 14.52
N LEU A 265 -11.01 25.28 15.32
CA LEU A 265 -10.20 25.55 16.52
C LEU A 265 -11.11 25.97 17.67
N LEU A 266 -10.73 25.60 18.89
CA LEU A 266 -11.35 26.09 20.12
C LEU A 266 -10.36 26.93 20.90
N ASP A 267 -10.86 27.92 21.64
CA ASP A 267 -10.05 28.57 22.66
C ASP A 267 -9.90 27.64 23.88
N SER A 268 -8.91 27.92 24.73
CA SER A 268 -8.61 27.11 25.92
C SER A 268 -9.78 26.99 26.89
N THR A 269 -10.66 28.00 26.94
CA THR A 269 -11.86 27.98 27.78
C THR A 269 -13.02 27.20 27.18
N GLY A 270 -13.00 26.97 25.86
CA GLY A 270 -14.12 26.40 25.12
C GLY A 270 -15.31 27.35 24.97
N ARG A 271 -15.13 28.67 25.13
CA ARG A 271 -16.15 29.68 24.89
C ARG A 271 -16.26 30.04 23.41
N PHE A 272 -15.14 30.12 22.71
CA PHE A 272 -15.08 30.56 21.32
C PHE A 272 -14.60 29.43 20.40
N CYS A 273 -15.19 29.38 19.22
CA CYS A 273 -14.82 28.44 18.17
C CYS A 273 -14.53 29.22 16.88
N LEU A 274 -13.43 28.88 16.20
CA LEU A 274 -13.14 29.33 14.85
C LEU A 274 -13.39 28.20 13.87
N SER A 275 -13.97 28.52 12.72
CA SER A 275 -14.18 27.56 11.64
C SER A 275 -13.77 28.11 10.28
N GLY A 276 -13.01 27.31 9.53
CA GLY A 276 -12.62 27.57 8.14
C GLY A 276 -13.40 26.66 7.20
N SER A 277 -13.94 27.24 6.13
CA SER A 277 -14.88 26.54 5.25
C SER A 277 -14.54 26.69 3.77
N SER A 278 -15.11 25.77 3.00
CA SER A 278 -15.04 25.75 1.54
C SER A 278 -15.82 26.89 0.89
N ASP A 279 -16.65 27.59 1.66
CA ASP A 279 -17.33 28.82 1.25
C ASP A 279 -16.44 30.07 1.26
N SER A 280 -15.12 29.87 1.38
CA SER A 280 -14.07 30.89 1.46
C SER A 280 -14.14 31.80 2.69
N MET A 281 -14.91 31.43 3.72
CA MET A 281 -15.07 32.24 4.93
C MET A 281 -14.44 31.57 6.15
N ILE A 282 -13.93 32.42 7.05
CA ILE A 282 -13.62 32.07 8.43
C ILE A 282 -14.72 32.63 9.32
N ARG A 283 -15.22 31.87 10.29
CA ARG A 283 -16.25 32.33 11.24
C ARG A 283 -15.79 32.17 12.68
N LEU A 284 -16.06 33.18 13.50
CA LEU A 284 -15.91 33.15 14.95
C LEU A 284 -17.30 32.94 15.58
N TRP A 285 -17.42 31.91 16.41
CA TRP A 285 -18.64 31.54 17.12
C TRP A 285 -18.44 31.74 18.62
N ASP A 286 -19.43 32.32 19.28
CA ASP A 286 -19.54 32.28 20.75
C ASP A 286 -20.47 31.12 21.10
N LEU A 287 -19.92 30.09 21.74
CA LEU A 287 -20.65 28.88 22.11
C LEU A 287 -21.64 29.13 23.26
N GLY A 288 -21.38 30.11 24.12
CA GLY A 288 -22.30 30.52 25.18
C GLY A 288 -23.53 31.24 24.62
N GLN A 289 -23.32 32.13 23.64
CA GLN A 289 -24.41 32.83 22.93
C GLN A 289 -25.03 32.00 21.79
N GLN A 290 -24.42 30.87 21.43
CA GLN A 290 -24.84 29.98 20.35
C GLN A 290 -25.02 30.67 18.99
N ARG A 291 -24.15 31.63 18.66
CA ARG A 291 -24.24 32.41 17.42
C ARG A 291 -22.88 32.71 16.81
N CYS A 292 -22.90 33.01 15.52
CA CYS A 292 -21.76 33.61 14.84
C CYS A 292 -21.59 35.06 15.33
N VAL A 293 -20.40 35.39 15.81
CA VAL A 293 -20.04 36.75 16.24
C VAL A 293 -19.48 37.52 15.06
N HIS A 294 -18.51 36.94 14.35
CA HIS A 294 -17.80 37.56 13.23
C HIS A 294 -17.62 36.59 12.06
N SER A 295 -17.52 37.14 10.86
CA SER A 295 -17.18 36.41 9.63
C SER A 295 -16.08 37.19 8.93
N TYR A 296 -15.00 36.50 8.56
CA TYR A 296 -13.82 37.08 7.93
C TYR A 296 -13.70 36.55 6.50
N ALA A 297 -13.94 37.42 5.53
CA ALA A 297 -13.75 37.16 4.11
C ALA A 297 -12.35 37.59 3.68
N VAL A 298 -11.39 36.69 3.87
CA VAL A 298 -9.97 36.95 3.59
C VAL A 298 -9.50 36.19 2.35
N HIS A 299 -9.96 34.94 2.20
CA HIS A 299 -9.53 34.03 1.14
C HIS A 299 -10.39 34.13 -0.11
N THR A 300 -9.77 33.86 -1.27
CA THR A 300 -10.47 33.87 -2.56
C THR A 300 -11.07 32.52 -2.94
N ASP A 301 -10.70 31.47 -2.20
CA ASP A 301 -11.16 30.09 -2.36
C ASP A 301 -11.25 29.42 -0.97
N SER A 302 -11.52 28.12 -0.93
CA SER A 302 -11.73 27.31 0.27
C SER A 302 -10.62 27.46 1.31
N VAL A 303 -10.99 27.66 2.57
CA VAL A 303 -10.08 27.64 3.74
C VAL A 303 -10.00 26.23 4.28
N TRP A 304 -8.79 25.67 4.37
CA TRP A 304 -8.56 24.27 4.75
C TRP A 304 -7.82 24.13 6.07
N ALA A 305 -7.01 25.11 6.45
CA ALA A 305 -6.19 25.08 7.65
C ALA A 305 -6.37 26.36 8.47
N LEU A 306 -6.37 26.19 9.78
CA LEU A 306 -6.33 27.28 10.76
C LEU A 306 -5.29 26.96 11.83
N ALA A 307 -4.60 27.97 12.33
CA ALA A 307 -3.84 27.92 13.57
C ALA A 307 -4.06 29.22 14.36
N SER A 308 -4.03 29.19 15.69
CA SER A 308 -4.23 30.38 16.52
C SER A 308 -3.08 30.61 17.47
N THR A 309 -2.84 31.88 17.81
CA THR A 309 -1.93 32.23 18.91
C THR A 309 -2.48 31.70 20.24
N PRO A 310 -1.63 31.41 21.25
CA PRO A 310 -2.09 30.92 22.57
C PRO A 310 -3.13 31.83 23.26
N SER A 311 -3.08 33.14 23.03
CA SER A 311 -4.06 34.11 23.54
C SER A 311 -5.40 34.11 22.80
N PHE A 312 -5.54 33.30 21.74
CA PHE A 312 -6.69 33.28 20.84
C PHE A 312 -7.08 34.67 20.28
N SER A 313 -6.10 35.57 20.12
CA SER A 313 -6.31 36.93 19.61
C SER A 313 -6.07 37.03 18.09
N TYR A 314 -5.17 36.21 17.55
CA TYR A 314 -4.86 36.14 16.12
C TYR A 314 -5.08 34.74 15.58
N VAL A 315 -5.51 34.68 14.32
CA VAL A 315 -5.67 33.43 13.55
C VAL A 315 -4.84 33.48 12.28
N TYR A 316 -4.11 32.40 12.02
CA TYR A 316 -3.47 32.09 10.76
C TYR A 316 -4.40 31.21 9.94
N SER A 317 -4.52 31.50 8.65
CA SER A 317 -5.42 30.77 7.78
C SER A 317 -4.81 30.52 6.40
N GLY A 318 -5.06 29.33 5.87
CA GLY A 318 -4.56 28.88 4.58
C GLY A 318 -5.50 27.89 3.91
N GLY A 319 -5.41 27.78 2.59
CA GLY A 319 -6.19 26.79 1.87
C GLY A 319 -5.89 26.73 0.38
N ARG A 320 -6.96 26.65 -0.42
CA ARG A 320 -6.88 26.38 -1.86
C ARG A 320 -6.30 27.53 -2.68
N ASP A 321 -6.41 28.76 -2.19
CA ASP A 321 -5.90 29.97 -2.84
C ASP A 321 -4.39 30.21 -2.62
N LEU A 322 -3.68 29.21 -2.09
CA LEU A 322 -2.22 29.18 -1.90
C LEU A 322 -1.67 30.23 -0.92
N SER A 323 -2.55 31.02 -0.31
CA SER A 323 -2.19 32.20 0.47
C SER A 323 -2.25 31.89 1.96
N LEU A 324 -1.27 32.40 2.71
CA LEU A 324 -1.25 32.35 4.17
C LEU A 324 -1.53 33.75 4.70
N TYR A 325 -2.63 33.90 5.43
CA TYR A 325 -2.99 35.16 6.09
C TYR A 325 -2.85 35.03 7.59
N ILE A 326 -2.60 36.17 8.24
CA ILE A 326 -2.82 36.38 9.66
C ILE A 326 -3.92 37.42 9.84
N THR A 327 -4.86 37.16 10.76
CA THR A 327 -6.00 38.05 11.04
C THR A 327 -6.13 38.30 12.53
N ASP A 328 -6.21 39.57 12.92
CA ASP A 328 -6.59 40.00 14.26
C ASP A 328 -8.10 39.81 14.45
N LEU A 329 -8.50 39.00 15.44
CA LEU A 329 -9.91 38.66 15.66
C LEU A 329 -10.70 39.81 16.30
N SER A 330 -10.03 40.79 16.89
CA SER A 330 -10.64 41.95 17.54
C SER A 330 -10.84 43.11 16.57
N THR A 331 -9.79 43.49 15.83
CA THR A 331 -9.83 44.59 14.86
C THR A 331 -10.36 44.15 13.50
N ARG A 332 -10.32 42.84 13.21
CA ARG A 332 -10.61 42.23 11.90
C ARG A 332 -9.61 42.64 10.82
N GLU A 333 -8.46 43.18 11.19
CA GLU A 333 -7.39 43.46 10.24
C GLU A 333 -6.70 42.15 9.84
N SER A 334 -6.51 41.97 8.54
CA SER A 334 -5.86 40.83 7.92
C SER A 334 -4.63 41.26 7.15
N LEU A 335 -3.60 40.43 7.14
CA LEU A 335 -2.35 40.67 6.44
C LEU A 335 -1.91 39.39 5.71
N LEU A 336 -1.45 39.55 4.47
CA LEU A 336 -0.93 38.45 3.66
C LEU A 336 0.53 38.18 4.04
N LEU A 337 0.81 37.05 4.69
CA LEU A 337 2.16 36.67 5.07
C LEU A 337 2.97 36.18 3.87
N CYS A 338 2.44 35.22 3.13
CA CYS A 338 3.08 34.66 1.94
C CYS A 338 2.06 34.07 0.97
N THR A 339 2.46 33.93 -0.29
CA THR A 339 1.74 33.15 -1.30
C THR A 339 2.69 32.06 -1.82
N GLY A 340 2.28 30.80 -1.70
CA GLY A 340 3.06 29.66 -2.17
C GLY A 340 2.62 29.15 -3.55
N GLU A 341 3.19 28.02 -3.96
CA GLU A 341 2.87 27.35 -5.23
C GLU A 341 1.79 26.26 -5.07
N TYR A 342 1.60 25.77 -3.85
CA TYR A 342 0.79 24.59 -3.56
C TYR A 342 -0.28 24.90 -2.51
N PRO A 343 -1.51 24.36 -2.65
CA PRO A 343 -2.56 24.52 -1.66
C PRO A 343 -2.14 24.07 -0.25
N ILE A 344 -2.47 24.89 0.73
CA ILE A 344 -2.13 24.66 2.14
C ILE A 344 -3.09 23.64 2.73
N GLN A 345 -2.56 22.58 3.34
CA GLN A 345 -3.33 21.50 3.97
C GLN A 345 -3.43 21.68 5.48
N GLN A 346 -2.33 22.02 6.15
CA GLN A 346 -2.29 22.19 7.61
C GLN A 346 -1.22 23.20 8.04
N LEU A 347 -1.45 23.81 9.18
CA LEU A 347 -0.61 24.82 9.80
C LEU A 347 -0.27 24.39 11.22
N ALA A 348 0.99 24.58 11.63
CA ALA A 348 1.41 24.34 13.01
C ALA A 348 2.34 25.47 13.47
N ILE A 349 1.98 26.16 14.56
CA ILE A 349 2.80 27.20 15.15
C ILE A 349 3.82 26.53 16.08
N HIS A 350 5.09 26.93 15.95
CA HIS A 350 6.19 26.51 16.81
C HIS A 350 7.05 27.74 17.12
N ASP A 351 7.08 28.13 18.39
CA ASP A 351 7.71 29.37 18.85
C ASP A 351 7.25 30.61 18.06
N GLU A 352 8.19 31.30 17.42
CA GLU A 352 7.96 32.49 16.60
C GLU A 352 7.75 32.17 15.12
N ASN A 353 7.61 30.88 14.77
CA ASN A 353 7.49 30.42 13.39
C ASN A 353 6.19 29.63 13.17
N ILE A 354 5.80 29.53 11.90
CA ILE A 354 4.71 28.69 11.45
C ILE A 354 5.19 27.71 10.39
N TRP A 355 4.92 26.43 10.63
CA TRP A 355 5.12 25.36 9.67
C TRP A 355 3.88 25.23 8.78
N VAL A 356 4.12 25.10 7.48
CA VAL A 356 3.09 25.03 6.45
C VAL A 356 3.26 23.72 5.67
N ALA A 357 2.25 22.85 5.80
CA ALA A 357 2.10 21.65 4.99
C ALA A 357 1.22 21.93 3.78
N THR A 358 1.58 21.37 2.63
CA THR A 358 0.91 21.63 1.35
C THR A 358 0.68 20.33 0.57
N THR A 359 0.08 20.41 -0.62
CA THR A 359 -0.02 19.24 -1.52
C THR A 359 1.33 18.76 -2.06
N ASP A 360 2.40 19.52 -1.89
CA ASP A 360 3.78 19.14 -2.18
C ASP A 360 4.38 18.33 -1.03
N SER A 361 5.40 17.52 -1.32
CA SER A 361 6.07 16.64 -0.37
C SER A 361 7.05 17.37 0.56
N SER A 362 7.23 18.68 0.38
CA SER A 362 8.08 19.53 1.22
C SER A 362 7.28 20.28 2.29
N VAL A 363 7.88 20.50 3.46
CA VAL A 363 7.33 21.36 4.53
C VAL A 363 8.13 22.65 4.59
N ARG A 364 7.44 23.80 4.64
CA ARG A 364 8.07 25.12 4.69
C ARG A 364 7.82 25.80 6.03
N ARG A 365 8.84 26.45 6.60
CA ARG A 365 8.78 27.26 7.81
C ARG A 365 8.79 28.73 7.43
N TRP A 366 7.82 29.49 7.94
CA TRP A 366 7.70 30.92 7.73
C TRP A 366 7.79 31.66 9.08
N PRO A 367 8.28 32.90 9.11
CA PRO A 367 8.21 33.73 10.31
C PRO A 367 6.75 34.05 10.63
N ALA A 368 6.37 33.89 11.89
CA ALA A 368 5.00 34.14 12.35
C ALA A 368 4.92 35.11 13.53
N GLU A 369 6.01 35.38 14.26
CA GLU A 369 5.96 36.16 15.51
C GLU A 369 4.87 35.61 16.47
N GLY A 370 4.80 34.28 16.58
CA GLY A 370 3.70 33.51 17.15
C GLY A 370 3.25 33.92 18.57
N ARG A 371 4.09 34.61 19.35
CA ARG A 371 3.72 35.14 20.67
C ARG A 371 3.14 36.56 20.64
N ASN A 372 3.60 37.42 19.74
CA ASN A 372 3.07 38.78 19.60
C ASN A 372 3.19 39.29 18.15
N PRO A 373 2.22 38.98 17.28
CA PRO A 373 2.28 39.31 15.86
C PRO A 373 1.98 40.79 15.55
N GLN A 374 1.85 41.67 16.56
CA GLN A 374 1.58 43.10 16.35
C GLN A 374 2.63 43.78 15.47
N LYS A 375 3.91 43.39 15.56
CA LYS A 375 4.98 44.01 14.75
C LYS A 375 4.84 43.69 13.27
N VAL A 376 4.19 42.58 12.90
CA VAL A 376 3.93 42.26 11.49
C VAL A 376 2.92 43.27 10.90
N PHE A 377 1.91 43.68 11.68
CA PHE A 377 0.92 44.67 11.25
C PHE A 377 1.50 46.09 11.14
N GLU A 378 2.51 46.42 11.96
CA GLU A 378 3.23 47.71 11.87
C GLU A 378 3.99 47.91 10.54
N ARG A 379 4.29 46.82 9.81
CA ARG A 379 4.98 46.89 8.50
C ARG A 379 4.08 47.37 7.36
N GLY A 380 2.78 47.60 7.63
CA GLY A 380 1.80 48.08 6.66
C GLY A 380 1.28 46.99 5.71
N GLY A 381 0.26 47.33 4.91
CA GLY A 381 -0.36 46.40 3.95
C GLY A 381 -1.47 45.52 4.54
N SER A 382 -1.90 45.78 5.78
CA SER A 382 -3.10 45.17 6.35
C SER A 382 -4.37 45.75 5.72
N PHE A 383 -5.44 44.96 5.70
CA PHE A 383 -6.75 45.36 5.23
C PHE A 383 -7.84 44.81 6.15
N LEU A 384 -8.99 45.47 6.19
CA LEU A 384 -10.11 45.00 7.00
C LEU A 384 -10.78 43.79 6.33
N ALA A 385 -10.86 42.66 7.03
CA ALA A 385 -11.56 41.48 6.56
C ALA A 385 -13.05 41.78 6.34
N GLY A 386 -13.53 41.48 5.13
CA GLY A 386 -14.91 41.75 4.75
C GLY A 386 -15.92 40.87 5.49
N ASN A 387 -17.17 41.35 5.61
CA ASN A 387 -18.29 40.57 6.18
C ASN A 387 -19.02 39.70 5.13
N LEU A 388 -18.73 39.86 3.83
CA LEU A 388 -19.37 39.18 2.70
C LEU A 388 -18.34 38.38 1.91
N SER A 389 -18.74 37.24 1.33
CA SER A 389 -17.81 36.36 0.59
C SER A 389 -17.06 37.09 -0.53
N PHE A 390 -15.80 36.70 -0.74
CA PHE A 390 -14.86 37.35 -1.67
C PHE A 390 -15.40 37.43 -3.11
N SER A 391 -16.25 36.48 -3.51
CA SER A 391 -16.94 36.47 -4.81
C SER A 391 -17.92 37.65 -5.00
N ARG A 392 -18.45 38.24 -3.93
CA ARG A 392 -19.32 39.43 -3.96
C ARG A 392 -18.58 40.74 -3.71
N ALA A 393 -17.41 40.70 -3.09
CA ALA A 393 -16.63 41.89 -2.71
C ALA A 393 -15.77 42.47 -3.85
N ARG A 394 -15.42 41.66 -4.87
CA ARG A 394 -14.59 42.13 -6.00
C ARG A 394 -15.26 43.19 -6.89
N ALA A 395 -16.55 43.47 -6.70
CA ALA A 395 -17.24 44.59 -7.33
C ALA A 395 -17.02 45.94 -6.61
N SER A 396 -16.38 45.97 -5.42
CA SER A 396 -16.43 47.16 -4.54
C SER A 396 -15.10 47.58 -3.88
N LEU A 397 -13.96 46.89 -4.07
CA LEU A 397 -12.67 47.42 -3.61
C LEU A 397 -11.71 47.68 -4.79
N GLU A 398 -11.30 48.95 -4.87
CA GLU A 398 -10.27 49.47 -5.74
C GLU A 398 -8.95 48.69 -5.58
N GLY A 399 -8.52 48.04 -6.66
CA GLY A 399 -7.20 48.33 -7.24
C GLY A 399 -5.91 47.73 -6.66
N SER A 400 -5.83 47.18 -5.44
CA SER A 400 -4.56 46.64 -4.94
C SER A 400 -4.68 45.22 -4.38
N THR A 401 -4.08 44.26 -5.09
CA THR A 401 -3.80 42.92 -4.55
C THR A 401 -2.89 43.05 -3.33
N PRO A 402 -3.21 42.42 -2.18
CA PRO A 402 -2.35 42.47 -1.01
C PRO A 402 -0.96 41.93 -1.36
N VAL A 403 0.08 42.63 -0.90
CA VAL A 403 1.47 42.25 -1.16
C VAL A 403 1.96 41.34 -0.03
N PRO A 404 2.58 40.19 -0.34
CA PRO A 404 3.14 39.31 0.67
C PRO A 404 4.22 39.99 1.52
N VAL A 405 4.17 39.82 2.83
CA VAL A 405 5.23 40.27 3.76
C VAL A 405 6.53 39.51 3.50
N TYR A 406 6.44 38.21 3.24
CA TYR A 406 7.58 37.33 3.00
C TYR A 406 7.49 36.72 1.60
N LYS A 407 8.62 36.71 0.88
CA LYS A 407 8.74 36.12 -0.47
C LYS A 407 9.25 34.67 -0.43
N GLU A 408 10.12 34.37 0.52
CA GLU A 408 10.76 33.05 0.66
C GLU A 408 10.60 32.53 2.10
N PRO A 409 10.49 31.20 2.28
CA PRO A 409 10.45 30.61 3.61
C PRO A 409 11.80 30.71 4.30
N THR A 410 11.79 30.79 5.63
CA THR A 410 13.02 30.78 6.44
C THR A 410 13.76 29.45 6.34
N PHE A 411 13.01 28.36 6.20
CA PHE A 411 13.57 27.01 6.15
C PHE A 411 12.63 26.05 5.42
N THR A 412 13.20 25.05 4.73
CA THR A 412 12.42 24.03 3.99
C THR A 412 12.96 22.64 4.26
N ILE A 413 12.08 21.74 4.70
CA ILE A 413 12.34 20.30 4.71
C ILE A 413 11.97 19.76 3.34
N SER A 414 12.95 19.34 2.55
CA SER A 414 12.73 18.90 1.18
C SER A 414 12.08 17.52 1.10
N GLY A 415 11.03 17.42 0.30
CA GLY A 415 10.44 16.15 -0.12
C GLY A 415 11.19 15.51 -1.31
N ALA A 416 10.80 14.28 -1.64
CA ALA A 416 11.15 13.58 -2.87
C ALA A 416 10.05 13.79 -3.93
N PRO A 417 10.40 13.87 -5.22
CA PRO A 417 9.42 13.91 -6.31
C PRO A 417 8.56 12.64 -6.34
N ALA A 418 7.24 12.81 -6.34
CA ALA A 418 6.29 11.70 -6.45
C ALA A 418 6.35 11.07 -7.84
N ILE A 419 6.23 9.74 -7.95
CA ILE A 419 6.00 9.07 -9.24
C ILE A 419 4.59 9.42 -9.72
N VAL A 420 4.46 9.96 -10.94
CA VAL A 420 3.19 10.42 -11.51
C VAL A 420 2.74 9.59 -12.71
N GLN A 421 3.66 8.91 -13.39
CA GLN A 421 3.39 8.06 -14.56
C GLN A 421 4.21 6.79 -14.48
N HIS A 422 3.65 5.67 -14.95
CA HIS A 422 4.32 4.39 -15.02
C HIS A 422 3.83 3.55 -16.21
N GLU A 423 4.67 2.66 -16.72
CA GLU A 423 4.36 1.70 -17.78
C GLU A 423 5.06 0.37 -17.49
N ILE A 424 4.30 -0.73 -17.52
CA ILE A 424 4.86 -2.08 -17.41
C ILE A 424 5.34 -2.51 -18.80
N LEU A 425 6.64 -2.80 -18.94
CA LEU A 425 7.22 -3.22 -20.21
C LEU A 425 6.80 -4.67 -20.60
N ASN A 426 6.94 -5.01 -21.88
CA ASN A 426 6.47 -6.28 -22.46
C ASN A 426 7.11 -7.52 -21.84
N ASN A 427 8.36 -7.41 -21.35
CA ASN A 427 9.03 -8.48 -20.60
C ASN A 427 8.40 -8.77 -19.24
N ARG A 428 7.42 -7.97 -18.79
CA ARG A 428 6.74 -8.11 -17.49
C ARG A 428 7.74 -8.26 -16.34
N ARG A 429 8.89 -7.60 -16.42
CA ARG A 429 9.92 -7.58 -15.37
C ARG A 429 10.38 -6.16 -15.09
N HIS A 430 10.34 -5.31 -16.10
CA HIS A 430 10.76 -3.92 -16.00
C HIS A 430 9.57 -2.95 -16.03
N ILE A 431 9.71 -1.85 -15.29
CA ILE A 431 8.74 -0.75 -15.28
C ILE A 431 9.46 0.55 -15.58
N LEU A 432 8.94 1.31 -16.55
CA LEU A 432 9.37 2.68 -16.80
C LEU A 432 8.51 3.63 -15.96
N THR A 433 9.12 4.61 -15.31
CA THR A 433 8.42 5.58 -14.46
C THR A 433 8.82 7.01 -14.79
N LYS A 434 7.94 7.97 -14.54
CA LYS A 434 8.22 9.41 -14.57
C LYS A 434 7.76 10.05 -13.28
N ASP A 435 8.62 10.86 -12.67
CA ASP A 435 8.30 11.61 -11.45
C ASP A 435 7.75 13.02 -11.74
N ALA A 436 7.30 13.70 -10.68
CA ALA A 436 6.77 15.07 -10.73
C ALA A 436 7.81 16.11 -11.14
N ALA A 437 9.11 15.81 -11.01
CA ALA A 437 10.21 16.66 -11.48
C ALA A 437 10.55 16.42 -12.97
N GLY A 438 9.94 15.40 -13.59
CA GLY A 438 10.13 14.99 -14.97
C GLY A 438 11.24 13.97 -15.18
N SER A 439 11.84 13.40 -14.12
CA SER A 439 12.88 12.37 -14.24
C SER A 439 12.27 11.03 -14.64
N VAL A 440 12.89 10.34 -15.59
CA VAL A 440 12.46 9.03 -16.09
C VAL A 440 13.42 7.94 -15.59
N LYS A 441 12.88 6.90 -14.95
CA LYS A 441 13.66 5.80 -14.36
C LYS A 441 13.15 4.43 -14.80
N LEU A 442 14.06 3.49 -15.03
CA LEU A 442 13.77 2.08 -15.32
C LEU A 442 13.97 1.22 -14.07
N TRP A 443 12.94 0.46 -13.69
CA TRP A 443 12.92 -0.36 -12.48
C TRP A 443 12.98 -1.85 -12.80
N GLU A 444 13.67 -2.62 -11.94
CA GLU A 444 13.62 -4.08 -11.91
C GLU A 444 12.67 -4.57 -10.81
N VAL A 445 11.52 -5.12 -11.20
CA VAL A 445 10.46 -5.52 -10.26
C VAL A 445 10.88 -6.69 -9.38
N THR A 446 11.65 -7.64 -9.92
CA THR A 446 12.03 -8.87 -9.19
C THR A 446 13.07 -8.63 -8.10
N ARG A 447 13.84 -7.53 -8.18
CA ARG A 447 14.84 -7.11 -7.16
C ARG A 447 14.44 -5.87 -6.38
N GLY A 448 13.48 -5.11 -6.91
CA GLY A 448 13.02 -3.86 -6.30
C GLY A 448 14.02 -2.72 -6.39
N ILE A 449 14.79 -2.62 -7.49
CA ILE A 449 15.82 -1.57 -7.65
C ILE A 449 15.59 -0.74 -8.92
N VAL A 450 16.14 0.48 -8.93
CA VAL A 450 16.31 1.25 -10.16
C VAL A 450 17.52 0.69 -10.91
N ILE A 451 17.32 0.27 -12.16
CA ILE A 451 18.39 -0.19 -13.06
C ILE A 451 19.12 1.03 -13.62
N GLU A 452 18.35 2.00 -14.11
CA GLU A 452 18.88 3.16 -14.82
C GLU A 452 18.01 4.40 -14.54
N ASP A 453 18.66 5.52 -14.28
CA ASP A 453 18.04 6.84 -14.15
C ASP A 453 18.41 7.67 -15.37
N TYR A 454 17.44 7.86 -16.27
CA TYR A 454 17.66 8.60 -17.51
C TYR A 454 17.57 10.12 -17.31
N GLY A 455 17.21 10.60 -16.11
CA GLY A 455 17.00 12.02 -15.88
C GLY A 455 15.80 12.57 -16.65
N LYS A 456 15.83 13.86 -16.98
CA LYS A 456 14.73 14.56 -17.66
C LYS A 456 14.74 14.32 -19.17
N VAL A 457 14.22 13.16 -19.58
CA VAL A 457 14.08 12.75 -20.99
C VAL A 457 12.61 12.58 -21.38
N SER A 458 12.36 12.46 -22.69
CA SER A 458 11.03 12.14 -23.22
C SER A 458 10.60 10.74 -22.79
N TYR A 459 9.46 10.64 -22.10
CA TYR A 459 8.95 9.38 -21.56
C TYR A 459 8.48 8.44 -22.67
N GLU A 460 7.79 9.00 -23.67
CA GLU A 460 7.25 8.29 -24.81
C GLU A 460 8.35 7.74 -25.72
N GLU A 461 9.41 8.53 -25.99
CA GLU A 461 10.56 8.06 -26.77
C GLU A 461 11.29 6.92 -26.07
N LYS A 462 11.55 7.05 -24.77
CA LYS A 462 12.18 5.96 -23.99
C LYS A 462 11.32 4.72 -23.90
N LYS A 463 10.00 4.86 -23.83
CA LYS A 463 9.07 3.72 -23.91
C LYS A 463 9.19 2.98 -25.25
N GLU A 464 9.30 3.70 -26.35
CA GLU A 464 9.47 3.10 -27.69
C GLU A 464 10.85 2.47 -27.86
N GLU A 465 11.91 3.10 -27.36
CA GLU A 465 13.29 2.58 -27.39
C GLU A 465 13.43 1.26 -26.61
N LEU A 466 12.76 1.15 -25.47
CA LEU A 466 12.77 -0.04 -24.60
C LEU A 466 11.75 -1.11 -25.02
N PHE A 467 11.09 -0.95 -26.18
CA PHE A 467 10.13 -1.93 -26.65
C PHE A 467 10.83 -3.23 -27.06
N GLU A 468 10.46 -4.31 -26.37
CA GLU A 468 10.87 -5.67 -26.71
C GLU A 468 9.69 -6.45 -27.30
N MET A 469 9.91 -7.15 -28.42
CA MET A 469 8.91 -8.01 -29.04
C MET A 469 8.80 -9.36 -28.29
N VAL A 470 8.34 -9.31 -27.04
CA VAL A 470 8.20 -10.47 -26.15
C VAL A 470 6.79 -10.50 -25.55
N SER A 471 6.20 -11.68 -25.39
CA SER A 471 4.89 -11.84 -24.77
C SER A 471 4.96 -12.73 -23.52
N ILE A 472 5.04 -12.11 -22.34
CA ILE A 472 4.95 -12.80 -21.05
C ILE A 472 3.58 -12.54 -20.41
N PRO A 473 2.92 -13.56 -19.81
CA PRO A 473 1.66 -13.37 -19.09
C PRO A 473 1.75 -12.32 -17.99
N ALA A 474 0.66 -11.57 -17.80
CA ALA A 474 0.57 -10.59 -16.71
C ALA A 474 0.62 -11.31 -15.36
N TRP A 475 1.56 -10.96 -14.48
CA TRP A 475 1.68 -11.58 -13.16
C TRP A 475 1.67 -10.59 -11.99
N PHE A 476 1.70 -9.29 -12.27
CA PHE A 476 1.47 -8.25 -11.29
C PHE A 476 0.70 -7.08 -11.90
N THR A 477 0.16 -6.24 -11.03
CA THR A 477 -0.35 -4.90 -11.38
C THR A 477 0.38 -3.85 -10.56
N VAL A 478 0.29 -2.58 -10.96
CA VAL A 478 1.07 -1.49 -10.37
C VAL A 478 0.17 -0.31 -10.07
N ASP A 479 0.44 0.41 -8.99
CA ASP A 479 -0.11 1.73 -8.71
C ASP A 479 0.98 2.69 -8.20
N THR A 480 0.71 4.00 -8.29
CA THR A 480 1.62 5.08 -7.86
C THR A 480 0.94 6.06 -6.90
N ARG A 481 -0.17 5.62 -6.26
CA ARG A 481 -1.04 6.47 -5.44
C ARG A 481 -0.33 7.07 -4.22
N LEU A 482 0.65 6.34 -3.68
CA LEU A 482 1.46 6.76 -2.53
C LEU A 482 2.69 7.58 -2.94
N GLY A 483 2.77 8.04 -4.19
CA GLY A 483 3.96 8.73 -4.73
C GLY A 483 5.17 7.82 -4.94
N SER A 484 5.02 6.52 -4.69
CA SER A 484 6.01 5.45 -4.81
C SER A 484 5.41 4.29 -5.62
N LEU A 485 6.25 3.35 -6.04
CA LEU A 485 5.85 2.28 -6.94
C LEU A 485 5.30 1.08 -6.14
N SER A 486 3.99 0.90 -6.12
CA SER A 486 3.33 -0.23 -5.44
C SER A 486 3.10 -1.37 -6.44
N VAL A 487 3.65 -2.55 -6.15
CA VAL A 487 3.47 -3.75 -6.98
C VAL A 487 2.54 -4.74 -6.29
N HIS A 488 1.47 -5.12 -6.97
CA HIS A 488 0.41 -5.99 -6.46
C HIS A 488 0.48 -7.40 -7.04
N LEU A 489 0.42 -8.40 -6.16
CA LEU A 489 0.35 -9.82 -6.49
C LEU A 489 -1.02 -10.39 -6.10
N ASP A 490 -1.77 -10.86 -7.09
CA ASP A 490 -3.08 -11.49 -6.93
C ASP A 490 -3.05 -12.96 -7.40
N THR A 491 -3.45 -13.88 -6.52
CA THR A 491 -3.63 -15.30 -6.84
C THR A 491 -4.92 -15.52 -7.63
N PRO A 492 -4.93 -16.44 -8.63
CA PRO A 492 -3.82 -17.27 -9.13
C PRO A 492 -2.98 -16.62 -10.23
N GLN A 493 -3.35 -15.43 -10.69
CA GLN A 493 -2.76 -14.78 -11.87
C GLN A 493 -1.26 -14.50 -11.71
N CYS A 494 -0.79 -14.21 -10.49
CA CYS A 494 0.63 -13.96 -10.23
C CYS A 494 1.54 -15.14 -10.56
N PHE A 495 1.04 -16.37 -10.53
CA PHE A 495 1.83 -17.54 -10.87
C PHE A 495 1.83 -17.90 -12.36
N SER A 496 1.28 -17.04 -13.23
CA SER A 496 1.15 -17.32 -14.66
C SER A 496 2.42 -17.10 -15.48
N ALA A 497 3.37 -16.28 -15.00
CA ALA A 497 4.58 -15.94 -15.73
C ALA A 497 5.74 -16.91 -15.42
N GLU A 498 6.37 -17.43 -16.48
CA GLU A 498 7.57 -18.25 -16.42
C GLU A 498 8.61 -17.69 -17.38
N MET A 499 9.88 -17.78 -16.98
CA MET A 499 11.04 -17.45 -17.82
C MET A 499 12.06 -18.59 -17.72
N TYR A 500 12.91 -18.73 -18.73
CA TYR A 500 14.02 -19.68 -18.66
C TYR A 500 15.11 -19.14 -17.73
N SER A 501 15.79 -20.02 -17.01
CA SER A 501 16.93 -19.68 -16.14
C SER A 501 18.01 -18.89 -16.88
N ALA A 502 18.25 -19.20 -18.16
CA ALA A 502 19.15 -18.49 -19.04
C ALA A 502 18.76 -17.02 -19.25
N ASP A 503 17.46 -16.72 -19.41
CA ASP A 503 16.97 -15.34 -19.61
C ASP A 503 17.06 -14.50 -18.33
N LEU A 504 17.19 -15.16 -17.18
CA LEU A 504 17.35 -14.53 -15.87
C LEU A 504 18.83 -14.47 -15.44
N ASN A 505 19.76 -15.01 -16.23
CA ASN A 505 21.18 -15.14 -15.89
C ASN A 505 21.42 -15.91 -14.58
N ILE A 506 20.64 -16.97 -14.32
CA ILE A 506 20.82 -17.81 -13.12
C ILE A 506 21.92 -18.84 -13.38
N THR A 507 23.05 -18.71 -12.69
CA THR A 507 24.19 -19.62 -12.79
C THR A 507 23.91 -20.96 -12.09
N GLY A 508 24.35 -22.07 -12.69
CA GLY A 508 24.28 -23.41 -12.07
C GLY A 508 22.97 -24.18 -12.32
N LYS A 509 22.03 -23.62 -13.10
CA LYS A 509 20.84 -24.32 -13.59
C LYS A 509 20.96 -24.67 -15.08
N PRO A 510 20.33 -25.75 -15.56
CA PRO A 510 20.19 -26.01 -17.00
C PRO A 510 19.53 -24.82 -17.70
N GLU A 511 19.95 -24.48 -18.92
CA GLU A 511 19.42 -23.33 -19.68
C GLU A 511 17.90 -23.40 -19.90
N ASP A 512 17.37 -24.63 -19.98
CA ASP A 512 15.97 -24.93 -20.20
C ASP A 512 15.11 -25.02 -18.92
N ASP A 513 15.71 -24.80 -17.75
CA ASP A 513 15.01 -24.80 -16.47
C ASP A 513 14.01 -23.63 -16.42
N LYS A 514 12.78 -23.90 -15.99
CA LYS A 514 11.70 -22.91 -15.96
C LYS A 514 11.59 -22.32 -14.57
N VAL A 515 11.67 -21.00 -14.50
CA VAL A 515 11.57 -20.24 -13.27
C VAL A 515 10.26 -19.47 -13.25
N ASN A 516 9.50 -19.62 -12.17
CA ASN A 516 8.28 -18.85 -11.96
C ASN A 516 8.61 -17.52 -11.27
N LEU A 517 8.31 -16.41 -11.94
CA LEU A 517 8.73 -15.08 -11.48
C LEU A 517 8.13 -14.72 -10.12
N ALA A 518 6.83 -14.96 -9.91
CA ALA A 518 6.19 -14.64 -8.63
C ALA A 518 6.73 -15.49 -7.48
N ARG A 519 6.92 -16.81 -7.68
CA ARG A 519 7.47 -17.70 -6.65
C ARG A 519 8.82 -17.21 -6.14
N GLU A 520 9.75 -16.96 -7.04
CA GLU A 520 11.10 -16.54 -6.64
C GLU A 520 11.11 -15.10 -6.10
N THR A 521 10.25 -14.21 -6.61
CA THR A 521 10.07 -12.86 -6.02
C THR A 521 9.55 -12.94 -4.58
N LEU A 522 8.58 -13.82 -4.30
CA LEU A 522 8.05 -14.02 -2.94
C LEU A 522 9.11 -14.59 -1.99
N LYS A 523 9.92 -15.55 -2.46
CA LYS A 523 11.06 -16.06 -1.69
C LYS A 523 12.06 -14.95 -1.37
N GLY A 524 12.35 -14.07 -2.34
CA GLY A 524 13.20 -12.90 -2.15
C GLY A 524 12.66 -11.92 -1.10
N LEU A 525 11.39 -11.52 -1.23
CA LEU A 525 10.71 -10.61 -0.30
C LEU A 525 10.67 -11.17 1.13
N MET A 526 10.47 -12.50 1.27
CA MET A 526 10.34 -13.16 2.57
C MET A 526 11.66 -13.78 3.07
N ALA A 527 12.80 -13.51 2.42
CA ALA A 527 14.08 -14.11 2.75
C ALA A 527 14.53 -13.79 4.18
N HIS A 528 14.43 -12.52 4.58
CA HIS A 528 14.80 -12.07 5.93
C HIS A 528 13.90 -12.71 7.00
N TRP A 529 12.59 -12.71 6.79
CA TRP A 529 11.61 -13.37 7.65
C TRP A 529 11.90 -14.87 7.78
N LEU A 530 12.18 -15.56 6.67
CA LEU A 530 12.49 -16.99 6.67
C LEU A 530 13.77 -17.29 7.45
N ALA A 531 14.81 -16.45 7.30
CA ALA A 531 16.06 -16.58 8.04
C ALA A 531 15.85 -16.42 9.56
N LYS A 532 15.10 -15.39 9.98
CA LYS A 532 14.75 -15.17 11.40
C LYS A 532 13.91 -16.29 11.97
N ARG A 533 12.93 -16.78 11.20
CA ARG A 533 12.10 -17.92 11.58
C ARG A 533 12.94 -19.19 11.77
N LYS A 534 13.85 -19.50 10.84
CA LYS A 534 14.78 -20.65 10.97
C LYS A 534 15.70 -20.51 12.17
N GLN A 535 16.21 -19.31 12.48
CA GLN A 535 17.03 -19.09 13.69
C GLN A 535 16.25 -19.41 14.98
N ARG A 536 14.96 -19.02 15.05
CA ARG A 536 14.12 -19.27 16.24
C ARG A 536 13.66 -20.72 16.36
N PHE A 537 13.17 -21.33 15.29
CA PHE A 537 12.61 -22.69 15.34
C PHE A 537 13.67 -23.78 15.09
N GLY A 538 14.77 -23.46 14.41
CA GLY A 538 15.90 -24.38 14.22
C GLY A 538 16.78 -24.56 15.46
N SER A 539 16.72 -23.63 16.42
CA SER A 539 17.37 -23.77 17.73
C SER A 539 16.56 -24.60 18.74
N GLN A 540 15.31 -24.96 18.43
CA GLN A 540 14.48 -25.87 19.25
C GLN A 540 14.62 -27.36 18.85
N ALA A 541 15.46 -27.70 17.88
CA ALA A 541 15.73 -29.08 17.46
C ALA A 541 17.11 -29.58 17.92
N SER A 542 17.50 -29.31 19.16
CA SER A 542 18.56 -30.08 19.85
C SER A 542 18.59 -29.81 21.35
N ALA A 543 17.56 -30.26 22.05
CA ALA A 543 17.66 -30.66 23.46
C ALA A 543 16.42 -31.46 23.82
N ASN A 544 16.64 -32.60 24.47
CA ASN A 544 15.67 -33.55 25.02
C ASN A 544 15.12 -34.57 24.02
N GLY A 545 15.91 -35.64 23.87
CA GLY A 545 15.32 -36.95 23.62
C GLY A 545 14.52 -37.37 24.84
N GLU A 546 13.20 -37.21 24.80
CA GLU A 546 12.28 -38.02 25.58
C GLU A 546 11.08 -38.41 24.72
N VAL A 547 10.86 -39.73 24.69
CA VAL A 547 9.76 -40.42 24.02
C VAL A 547 8.46 -40.14 24.75
N LEU A 548 7.45 -39.57 24.07
CA LEU A 548 6.04 -39.65 24.51
C LEU A 548 5.08 -39.81 23.32
N SER A 549 4.73 -41.07 23.06
CA SER A 549 3.37 -41.65 23.02
C SER A 549 2.20 -40.81 22.45
N GLY A 550 1.56 -41.40 21.42
CA GLY A 550 0.48 -40.87 20.59
C GLY A 550 -0.85 -40.48 21.26
N LYS A 551 -1.62 -39.64 20.53
CA LYS A 551 -3.02 -39.90 20.15
C LYS A 551 -3.54 -38.86 19.14
N ASP A 552 -4.04 -39.39 18.02
CA ASP A 552 -5.15 -38.98 17.15
C ASP A 552 -5.53 -37.50 17.01
N ILE A 553 -5.37 -36.94 15.79
CA ILE A 553 -6.41 -36.13 15.12
C ILE A 553 -6.43 -36.46 13.62
N SER A 554 -7.66 -36.55 13.10
CA SER A 554 -8.13 -37.28 11.94
C SER A 554 -7.60 -36.88 10.56
N ALA A 555 -7.29 -37.91 9.78
CA ALA A 555 -7.20 -37.89 8.33
C ALA A 555 -8.53 -37.51 7.66
N ARG A 556 -8.48 -36.61 6.67
CA ARG A 556 -9.35 -36.67 5.49
C ARG A 556 -8.49 -36.73 4.24
N SER A 557 -8.41 -37.95 3.71
CA SER A 557 -7.80 -38.31 2.44
C SER A 557 -8.71 -37.89 1.28
N LEU A 558 -8.14 -37.20 0.28
CA LEU A 558 -8.56 -37.31 -1.12
C LEU A 558 -7.31 -37.54 -1.96
N SER A 559 -7.40 -38.54 -2.82
CA SER A 559 -6.34 -39.37 -3.39
C SER A 559 -5.67 -38.81 -4.65
N HIS A 560 -4.33 -38.89 -4.64
CA HIS A 560 -3.39 -39.22 -5.72
C HIS A 560 -3.61 -38.76 -7.17
N SER A 561 -2.61 -38.04 -7.69
CA SER A 561 -1.87 -38.46 -8.90
C SER A 561 -0.35 -38.25 -8.69
N ARG A 562 0.42 -39.30 -9.01
CA ARG A 562 1.88 -39.45 -8.86
C ARG A 562 2.65 -38.85 -10.06
N LEU A 563 3.96 -38.68 -9.87
CA LEU A 563 5.08 -38.44 -10.83
C LEU A 563 5.45 -36.95 -10.94
N GLU A 564 6.67 -36.46 -10.67
CA GLU A 564 7.99 -36.99 -10.29
C GLU A 564 8.64 -35.92 -9.40
N ALA A 565 9.27 -36.31 -8.30
CA ALA A 565 10.06 -35.41 -7.45
C ALA A 565 11.42 -36.08 -7.23
N ASP A 566 12.39 -35.67 -8.05
CA ASP A 566 13.80 -35.92 -7.83
C ASP A 566 14.54 -34.59 -7.92
N GLY A 567 15.30 -34.25 -6.87
CA GLY A 567 16.30 -33.18 -6.89
C GLY A 567 16.28 -32.16 -5.74
N ASN A 568 17.20 -32.35 -4.78
CA ASN A 568 17.82 -31.35 -3.87
C ASN A 568 16.91 -30.50 -2.95
N ALA A 569 16.64 -31.02 -1.76
CA ALA A 569 16.05 -30.25 -0.65
C ALA A 569 17.00 -29.20 -0.03
N GLU A 570 18.31 -29.25 -0.27
CA GLU A 570 19.27 -28.30 0.33
C GLU A 570 19.50 -27.02 -0.50
N ASN A 571 19.32 -27.05 -1.83
CA ASN A 571 19.48 -25.86 -2.69
C ASN A 571 18.25 -24.93 -2.73
N ASP A 572 17.10 -25.38 -2.23
CA ASP A 572 15.81 -24.71 -2.44
C ASP A 572 15.58 -23.51 -1.48
N SER A 573 16.53 -23.26 -0.58
CA SER A 573 16.59 -22.13 0.35
C SER A 573 17.35 -20.91 -0.19
N MET A 574 18.04 -21.04 -1.32
CA MET A 574 18.90 -19.99 -1.84
C MET A 574 18.08 -19.06 -2.74
N VAL A 575 18.00 -17.78 -2.37
CA VAL A 575 17.41 -16.74 -3.22
C VAL A 575 18.40 -16.47 -4.35
N TYR A 576 17.94 -16.55 -5.60
CA TYR A 576 18.80 -16.23 -6.73
C TYR A 576 19.08 -14.73 -6.80
N PRO A 577 20.27 -14.29 -7.26
CA PRO A 577 20.60 -12.86 -7.35
C PRO A 577 19.57 -11.98 -8.09
N PRO A 578 18.88 -12.45 -9.16
CA PRO A 578 17.81 -11.70 -9.82
C PRO A 578 16.53 -11.49 -8.98
N PHE A 579 16.47 -12.04 -7.78
CA PHE A 579 15.35 -11.92 -6.84
C PHE A 579 15.81 -11.48 -5.44
N GLU A 580 17.06 -11.04 -5.31
CA GLU A 580 17.61 -10.54 -4.05
C GLU A 580 17.24 -9.08 -3.86
N PHE A 581 16.47 -8.80 -2.80
CA PHE A 581 16.07 -7.44 -2.42
C PHE A 581 17.11 -6.81 -1.51
N SER A 582 17.32 -5.51 -1.70
CA SER A 582 18.24 -4.72 -0.87
C SER A 582 17.83 -4.74 0.60
N THR A 583 18.80 -4.92 1.50
CA THR A 583 18.61 -4.74 2.95
C THR A 583 18.89 -3.31 3.41
N VAL A 584 19.57 -2.51 2.58
CA VAL A 584 19.90 -1.10 2.87
C VAL A 584 18.71 -0.19 2.54
N SER A 585 18.02 -0.48 1.44
CA SER A 585 16.80 0.21 0.99
C SER A 585 15.67 -0.82 0.83
N PRO A 586 15.22 -1.43 1.94
CA PRO A 586 14.30 -2.55 1.89
C PRO A 586 12.90 -2.10 1.43
N PRO A 587 12.24 -2.86 0.55
CA PRO A 587 10.85 -2.60 0.21
C PRO A 587 9.93 -2.85 1.41
N SER A 588 8.75 -2.26 1.33
CA SER A 588 7.72 -2.43 2.34
C SER A 588 6.62 -3.33 1.85
N ILE A 589 6.20 -4.31 2.66
CA ILE A 589 5.06 -5.17 2.37
C ILE A 589 3.79 -4.51 2.92
N ILE A 590 2.74 -4.53 2.10
CA ILE A 590 1.37 -4.21 2.47
C ILE A 590 0.52 -5.46 2.27
N THR A 591 -0.15 -5.91 3.32
CA THR A 591 -1.05 -7.04 3.23
C THR A 591 -2.18 -6.95 4.25
N GLU A 592 -3.24 -7.71 3.98
CA GLU A 592 -4.31 -7.97 4.93
C GLU A 592 -4.19 -9.42 5.40
N GLY A 593 -3.93 -9.57 6.68
CA GLY A 593 -4.00 -10.85 7.35
C GLY A 593 -5.45 -11.34 7.50
N SER A 594 -5.65 -12.63 7.84
CA SER A 594 -6.99 -13.21 7.99
C SER A 594 -7.79 -12.63 9.16
N GLN A 595 -7.11 -12.09 10.19
CA GLN A 595 -7.75 -11.51 11.39
C GLN A 595 -7.21 -10.13 11.79
N GLY A 596 -6.03 -9.71 11.32
CA GLY A 596 -5.35 -8.49 11.78
C GLY A 596 -5.75 -7.19 11.07
N GLY A 597 -6.46 -7.27 9.94
CA GLY A 597 -6.71 -6.13 9.02
C GLY A 597 -5.44 -5.67 8.27
N PRO A 598 -5.52 -4.61 7.45
CA PRO A 598 -4.37 -4.13 6.68
C PRO A 598 -3.27 -3.56 7.56
N TRP A 599 -2.03 -3.82 7.17
CA TRP A 599 -0.81 -3.26 7.77
C TRP A 599 0.30 -3.11 6.72
N ARG A 600 1.28 -2.26 7.03
CA ARG A 600 2.49 -2.01 6.24
C ARG A 600 3.75 -2.17 7.11
N ARG A 601 4.80 -2.87 6.64
CA ARG A 601 6.12 -2.96 7.32
C ARG A 601 7.23 -3.23 6.30
N LYS A 602 8.47 -2.83 6.60
CA LYS A 602 9.64 -3.21 5.80
C LYS A 602 9.93 -4.69 5.91
N ILE A 603 10.51 -5.28 4.87
CA ILE A 603 10.94 -6.69 4.90
C ILE A 603 11.96 -6.98 6.00
N THR A 604 12.75 -5.98 6.42
CA THR A 604 13.75 -6.07 7.49
C THR A 604 13.14 -6.03 8.89
N ASP A 605 11.92 -5.50 9.03
CA ASP A 605 11.26 -5.34 10.32
C ASP A 605 10.47 -6.59 10.72
N LEU A 606 10.36 -7.56 9.81
CA LEU A 606 9.73 -8.86 10.05
C LEU A 606 10.66 -9.75 10.89
N ASP A 607 10.15 -10.24 12.01
CA ASP A 607 10.96 -10.91 13.03
C ASP A 607 10.82 -12.45 13.04
N GLY A 608 10.00 -12.98 12.14
CA GLY A 608 9.79 -14.42 11.95
C GLY A 608 8.64 -14.99 12.78
N THR A 609 7.93 -14.16 13.55
CA THR A 609 6.79 -14.59 14.37
C THR A 609 5.46 -14.57 13.62
N GLU A 610 5.40 -13.83 12.51
CA GLU A 610 4.19 -13.66 11.72
C GLU A 610 3.71 -14.99 11.12
N ASP A 611 2.39 -15.23 11.20
CA ASP A 611 1.75 -16.46 10.78
C ASP A 611 0.64 -16.24 9.72
N GLU A 612 -0.26 -17.20 9.55
CA GLU A 612 -1.40 -17.15 8.63
C GLU A 612 -2.46 -16.08 8.99
N LYS A 613 -2.37 -15.51 10.19
CA LYS A 613 -3.17 -14.37 10.61
C LYS A 613 -2.64 -13.06 10.06
N ASP A 614 -1.37 -13.01 9.68
CA ASP A 614 -0.67 -11.82 9.19
C ASP A 614 -0.48 -11.85 7.67
N PHE A 615 -0.15 -13.02 7.10
CA PHE A 615 0.07 -13.21 5.66
C PHE A 615 -1.05 -13.99 4.96
N PRO A 616 -1.29 -13.76 3.66
CA PRO A 616 -2.17 -14.60 2.87
C PRO A 616 -1.63 -16.04 2.82
N TRP A 617 -2.51 -17.02 3.00
CA TRP A 617 -2.12 -18.44 3.02
C TRP A 617 -1.34 -18.85 1.77
N TRP A 618 -1.75 -18.39 0.58
CA TRP A 618 -1.06 -18.72 -0.69
C TRP A 618 0.39 -18.22 -0.73
N CYS A 619 0.70 -17.11 -0.05
CA CYS A 619 2.09 -16.62 0.05
C CYS A 619 2.92 -17.58 0.91
N LEU A 620 2.37 -17.96 2.08
CA LEU A 620 3.04 -18.88 3.00
C LEU A 620 3.22 -20.27 2.38
N ASP A 621 2.20 -20.82 1.73
CA ASP A 621 2.27 -22.13 1.07
C ASP A 621 3.29 -22.14 -0.09
N CYS A 622 3.38 -21.02 -0.82
CA CYS A 622 4.39 -20.85 -1.88
C CYS A 622 5.81 -20.81 -1.31
N VAL A 623 6.05 -20.08 -0.23
CA VAL A 623 7.40 -19.87 0.33
C VAL A 623 7.86 -21.04 1.20
N LEU A 624 6.97 -21.64 2.00
CA LEU A 624 7.30 -22.72 2.93
C LEU A 624 7.24 -24.10 2.27
N ASN A 625 6.22 -24.34 1.44
CA ASN A 625 5.95 -25.67 0.89
C ASN A 625 6.27 -25.79 -0.61
N ASN A 626 6.68 -24.70 -1.26
CA ASN A 626 6.91 -24.64 -2.71
C ASN A 626 5.68 -25.06 -3.54
N ARG A 627 4.47 -24.94 -2.98
CA ARG A 627 3.23 -25.32 -3.63
C ARG A 627 2.62 -24.11 -4.33
N LEU A 628 2.19 -24.33 -5.57
CA LEU A 628 1.58 -23.30 -6.40
C LEU A 628 0.12 -23.67 -6.69
N PRO A 629 -0.81 -22.69 -6.68
CA PRO A 629 -2.20 -22.92 -7.06
C PRO A 629 -2.31 -23.55 -8.46
N PRO A 630 -3.33 -24.40 -8.70
CA PRO A 630 -3.55 -25.02 -10.00
C PRO A 630 -3.72 -23.96 -11.08
N ARG A 631 -2.95 -24.08 -12.16
CA ARG A 631 -2.88 -23.08 -13.23
C ARG A 631 -3.78 -23.46 -14.40
N GLU A 632 -4.70 -22.58 -14.76
CA GLU A 632 -5.47 -22.71 -15.99
C GLU A 632 -4.63 -22.24 -17.20
N ASN A 633 -4.61 -23.05 -18.27
CA ASN A 633 -4.16 -22.65 -19.62
C ASN A 633 -2.68 -22.24 -19.80
N THR A 634 -1.72 -23.03 -19.32
CA THR A 634 -0.27 -22.83 -19.58
C THR A 634 0.21 -23.32 -20.95
N LYS A 635 -0.62 -24.07 -21.68
CA LYS A 635 -0.27 -24.63 -22.99
C LYS A 635 -0.85 -23.79 -24.14
N CYS A 636 -0.11 -23.72 -25.23
CA CYS A 636 -0.52 -23.20 -26.52
C CYS A 636 -0.72 -24.39 -27.45
N SER A 637 -1.88 -24.45 -28.09
CA SER A 637 -2.11 -25.43 -29.16
C SER A 637 -1.79 -24.84 -30.52
N PHE A 638 -1.20 -25.66 -31.38
CA PHE A 638 -0.79 -25.24 -32.72
C PHE A 638 -0.78 -26.41 -33.71
N PHE A 639 -0.88 -26.08 -34.98
CA PHE A 639 -0.69 -26.99 -36.10
C PHE A 639 0.69 -26.76 -36.73
N LEU A 640 1.29 -27.84 -37.22
CA LEU A 640 2.61 -27.82 -37.84
C LEU A 640 2.52 -28.49 -39.21
N HIS A 641 2.67 -27.70 -40.28
CA HIS A 641 2.46 -28.13 -41.66
C HIS A 641 3.69 -27.84 -42.54
N PRO A 642 3.95 -28.64 -43.58
CA PRO A 642 4.95 -28.28 -44.58
C PRO A 642 4.48 -27.06 -45.38
N CYS A 643 5.41 -26.19 -45.81
CA CYS A 643 5.08 -25.08 -46.72
C CYS A 643 4.50 -25.61 -48.05
N GLU A 644 3.49 -24.90 -48.59
CA GLU A 644 2.89 -25.20 -49.90
C GLU A 644 3.97 -25.25 -50.99
N GLY A 645 4.01 -26.36 -51.75
CA GLY A 645 5.01 -26.60 -52.81
C GLY A 645 6.29 -27.30 -52.36
N SER A 646 6.46 -27.64 -51.07
CA SER A 646 7.59 -28.45 -50.61
C SER A 646 7.35 -29.96 -50.81
N SER A 647 8.37 -30.69 -51.28
CA SER A 647 8.32 -32.16 -51.48
C SER A 647 8.46 -32.96 -50.18
N ILE A 648 8.07 -32.36 -49.05
CA ILE A 648 8.34 -32.86 -47.70
C ILE A 648 7.08 -33.53 -47.15
N GLN A 649 7.23 -34.71 -46.55
CA GLN A 649 6.10 -35.44 -45.95
C GLN A 649 5.51 -34.69 -44.74
N ILE A 650 4.20 -34.86 -44.55
CA ILE A 650 3.46 -34.33 -43.40
C ILE A 650 3.94 -35.07 -42.14
N LEU A 651 4.69 -34.38 -41.28
CA LEU A 651 5.28 -34.98 -40.08
C LEU A 651 4.27 -35.25 -38.96
N THR A 652 3.17 -34.49 -38.93
CA THR A 652 2.13 -34.61 -37.89
C THR A 652 0.75 -34.46 -38.49
N GLN A 653 -0.11 -35.45 -38.27
CA GLN A 653 -1.50 -35.46 -38.75
C GLN A 653 -2.50 -34.80 -37.76
N GLY A 654 -2.04 -34.34 -36.59
CA GLY A 654 -2.90 -33.83 -35.52
C GLY A 654 -2.42 -32.54 -34.84
N LYS A 655 -3.30 -31.96 -34.03
CA LYS A 655 -3.06 -30.74 -33.24
C LYS A 655 -2.01 -30.99 -32.16
N LEU A 656 -0.94 -30.19 -32.13
CA LEU A 656 0.09 -30.23 -31.11
C LEU A 656 -0.24 -29.27 -29.96
N SER A 657 0.31 -29.55 -28.78
CA SER A 657 0.13 -28.73 -27.59
C SER A 657 1.44 -28.65 -26.80
N ALA A 658 1.94 -27.45 -26.58
CA ALA A 658 3.19 -27.22 -25.87
C ALA A 658 3.09 -26.02 -24.91
N PRO A 659 3.98 -25.87 -23.92
CA PRO A 659 4.00 -24.70 -23.06
C PRO A 659 4.10 -23.39 -23.86
N ARG A 660 3.41 -22.34 -23.42
CA ARG A 660 3.44 -21.01 -24.07
C ARG A 660 4.85 -20.42 -24.19
N ILE A 661 5.71 -20.72 -23.23
CA ILE A 661 7.11 -20.29 -23.20
C ILE A 661 8.01 -21.04 -24.21
N LEU A 662 7.55 -22.16 -24.79
CA LEU A 662 8.37 -22.98 -25.69
C LEU A 662 8.93 -22.11 -26.83
N ARG A 663 10.25 -22.13 -26.99
CA ARG A 663 10.95 -21.41 -28.06
C ARG A 663 10.83 -22.12 -29.41
N VAL A 664 10.85 -21.34 -30.49
CA VAL A 664 10.82 -21.85 -31.87
C VAL A 664 11.99 -22.79 -32.14
N HIS A 665 13.17 -22.61 -31.55
CA HIS A 665 14.29 -23.55 -31.71
C HIS A 665 13.94 -24.99 -31.29
N LYS A 666 13.05 -25.18 -30.29
CA LYS A 666 12.60 -26.52 -29.90
C LYS A 666 11.64 -27.12 -30.91
N VAL A 667 10.83 -26.27 -31.56
CA VAL A 667 9.99 -26.69 -32.70
C VAL A 667 10.87 -27.10 -33.87
N VAL A 668 11.94 -26.34 -34.16
CA VAL A 668 12.95 -26.70 -35.17
C VAL A 668 13.57 -28.07 -34.86
N ASN A 669 14.06 -28.27 -33.63
CA ASN A 669 14.65 -29.55 -33.21
C ASN A 669 13.65 -30.71 -33.33
N TYR A 670 12.39 -30.49 -32.95
CA TYR A 670 11.33 -31.49 -33.11
C TYR A 670 11.12 -31.89 -34.59
N VAL A 671 11.11 -30.93 -35.50
CA VAL A 671 11.01 -31.19 -36.95
C VAL A 671 12.25 -31.97 -37.44
N ILE A 672 13.46 -31.58 -37.03
CA ILE A 672 14.71 -32.28 -37.40
C ILE A 672 14.66 -33.73 -36.94
N GLU A 673 14.33 -33.97 -35.67
CA GLU A 673 14.27 -35.32 -35.09
C GLU A 673 13.27 -36.21 -35.85
N LYS A 674 12.06 -35.70 -36.10
CA LYS A 674 11.03 -36.45 -36.84
C LYS A 674 11.42 -36.71 -38.30
N MET A 675 12.05 -35.75 -38.97
CA MET A 675 12.55 -35.95 -40.34
C MET A 675 13.71 -36.95 -40.44
N VAL A 676 14.57 -37.03 -39.42
CA VAL A 676 15.72 -37.94 -39.42
C VAL A 676 15.30 -39.38 -39.07
N LEU A 677 14.29 -39.55 -38.23
CA LEU A 677 13.77 -40.86 -37.82
C LEU A 677 12.90 -41.54 -38.90
N ASP A 678 12.25 -40.78 -39.79
CA ASP A 678 11.35 -41.31 -40.84
C ASP A 678 12.04 -41.73 -42.15
N LYS A 679 13.38 -41.86 -42.21
CA LYS A 679 14.04 -42.51 -43.36
C LYS A 679 14.07 -44.04 -43.17
N PRO A 680 13.32 -44.84 -43.96
CA PRO A 680 13.38 -46.30 -43.85
C PRO A 680 14.75 -46.80 -44.32
N LEU A 681 15.34 -47.69 -43.52
CA LEU A 681 16.44 -48.57 -43.93
C LEU A 681 15.85 -49.63 -44.88
N ASP A 682 16.07 -49.49 -46.18
CA ASP A 682 15.73 -50.56 -47.13
C ASP A 682 16.96 -51.14 -47.84
N ASN A 683 16.84 -52.46 -48.04
CA ASN A 683 17.60 -53.39 -48.89
C ASN A 683 18.94 -53.94 -48.41
N VAL A 684 18.90 -55.17 -47.85
CA VAL A 684 19.60 -56.34 -48.43
C VAL A 684 18.78 -57.62 -48.17
N ASN A 685 18.35 -58.27 -49.26
CA ASN A 685 18.03 -59.71 -49.30
C ASN A 685 19.29 -60.44 -49.83
N PRO A 686 19.64 -61.66 -49.38
CA PRO A 686 19.12 -62.83 -50.09
C PRO A 686 18.91 -64.11 -49.26
N ASP A 687 18.10 -64.99 -49.83
CA ASP A 687 17.86 -66.40 -49.47
C ASP A 687 19.13 -67.29 -49.49
N VAL A 688 19.10 -68.34 -48.64
CA VAL A 688 19.40 -69.79 -48.87
C VAL A 688 20.03 -70.43 -47.60
N PRO A 689 19.67 -71.70 -47.25
CA PRO A 689 19.71 -72.20 -45.88
C PRO A 689 20.79 -73.26 -45.61
N PHE A 690 21.39 -73.28 -44.41
CA PHE A 690 22.10 -74.45 -43.86
C PHE A 690 22.11 -74.41 -42.31
N GLY A 691 21.68 -75.49 -41.67
CA GLY A 691 22.07 -75.85 -40.29
C GLY A 691 22.95 -77.12 -40.33
N PRO A 692 23.17 -77.85 -39.21
CA PRO A 692 23.16 -77.48 -37.79
C PRO A 692 24.50 -77.89 -37.07
N GLY A 693 24.77 -77.44 -35.84
CA GLY A 693 25.88 -77.99 -35.05
C GLY A 693 26.26 -77.30 -33.72
N LEU A 694 25.69 -77.83 -32.64
CA LEU A 694 26.07 -77.82 -31.20
C LEU A 694 27.31 -77.04 -30.67
N SER A 695 27.09 -76.18 -29.65
CA SER A 695 27.35 -76.46 -28.21
C SER A 695 27.84 -75.24 -27.40
N SER A 696 27.09 -74.95 -26.32
CA SER A 696 27.41 -74.34 -25.00
C SER A 696 28.61 -73.41 -24.81
N THR A 697 28.37 -72.20 -24.26
CA THR A 697 28.63 -71.87 -22.85
C THR A 697 28.24 -70.41 -22.54
N VAL A 698 27.78 -70.22 -21.30
CA VAL A 698 27.29 -68.99 -20.67
C VAL A 698 28.46 -68.09 -20.27
N GLY A 699 28.33 -66.77 -20.45
CA GLY A 699 29.32 -65.83 -19.90
C GLY A 699 29.22 -64.39 -20.40
N ASP A 700 28.30 -63.65 -19.78
CA ASP A 700 28.35 -62.24 -19.37
C ASP A 700 28.74 -61.10 -20.34
N GLY A 701 28.00 -60.00 -20.18
CA GLY A 701 27.99 -58.86 -21.07
C GLY A 701 29.26 -58.02 -21.02
N SER A 702 29.85 -57.79 -22.21
CA SER A 702 30.62 -56.58 -22.50
C SER A 702 30.72 -56.42 -24.02
N PHE A 703 29.77 -55.67 -24.60
CA PHE A 703 29.92 -55.22 -25.98
C PHE A 703 30.86 -54.02 -26.04
N ARG A 704 31.94 -54.26 -26.78
CA ARG A 704 32.98 -53.31 -27.19
C ARG A 704 32.43 -52.19 -28.09
N SER A 705 33.30 -51.20 -28.20
CA SER A 705 33.81 -50.63 -29.47
C SER A 705 33.20 -49.31 -29.91
N GLY A 706 34.10 -48.34 -30.04
CA GLY A 706 33.84 -47.12 -30.76
C GLY A 706 33.37 -47.38 -32.19
N LEU A 707 32.46 -46.51 -32.61
CA LEU A 707 32.12 -46.20 -33.99
C LEU A 707 31.65 -44.74 -33.98
N LYS A 708 32.36 -43.91 -34.75
CA LYS A 708 32.08 -42.48 -34.94
C LYS A 708 30.62 -42.28 -35.42
N PRO A 709 29.82 -41.41 -34.80
CA PRO A 709 28.53 -41.03 -35.36
C PRO A 709 28.75 -40.14 -36.57
N TRP A 710 28.06 -40.49 -37.65
CA TRP A 710 28.07 -39.84 -38.95
C TRP A 710 27.77 -38.33 -38.84
N GLN A 711 28.70 -37.50 -39.31
CA GLN A 711 28.40 -36.14 -39.78
C GLN A 711 27.60 -36.23 -41.08
N LYS A 712 26.29 -36.49 -40.99
CA LYS A 712 25.34 -36.13 -42.06
C LYS A 712 24.78 -34.76 -41.71
N LEU A 713 24.99 -33.79 -42.60
CA LEU A 713 24.50 -32.41 -42.52
C LEU A 713 23.13 -32.34 -41.84
N LYS A 714 23.06 -31.74 -40.65
CA LYS A 714 21.76 -31.39 -40.04
C LYS A 714 21.05 -30.49 -41.06
N PRO A 715 19.84 -30.86 -41.54
CA PRO A 715 19.11 -30.00 -42.44
C PRO A 715 18.81 -28.68 -41.71
N SER A 716 19.10 -27.55 -42.34
CA SER A 716 18.69 -26.25 -41.82
C SER A 716 17.18 -26.13 -42.02
N ILE A 717 16.43 -25.92 -40.93
CA ILE A 717 14.96 -25.85 -40.98
C ILE A 717 14.53 -24.46 -40.54
N GLU A 718 13.67 -23.86 -41.35
CA GLU A 718 12.98 -22.62 -41.00
C GLU A 718 11.53 -22.91 -40.60
N ILE A 719 11.08 -22.24 -39.54
CA ILE A 719 9.67 -22.21 -39.14
C ILE A 719 9.10 -20.85 -39.54
N LEU A 720 7.93 -20.86 -40.14
CA LEU A 720 7.20 -19.69 -40.62
C LEU A 720 5.83 -19.62 -39.97
N CYS A 721 5.32 -18.40 -39.78
CA CYS A 721 3.93 -18.13 -39.43
C CYS A 721 3.44 -16.96 -40.27
N ASN A 722 2.26 -17.06 -40.89
CA ASN A 722 1.75 -16.05 -41.83
C ASN A 722 2.80 -15.61 -42.90
N ASN A 723 3.56 -16.58 -43.44
CA ASN A 723 4.65 -16.39 -44.41
C ASN A 723 5.87 -15.57 -43.92
N GLN A 724 5.97 -15.29 -42.63
CA GLN A 724 7.14 -14.67 -42.01
C GLN A 724 8.02 -15.73 -41.35
N VAL A 725 9.34 -15.69 -41.59
CA VAL A 725 10.33 -16.55 -40.90
C VAL A 725 10.43 -16.13 -39.44
N LEU A 726 10.32 -17.09 -38.53
CA LEU A 726 10.36 -16.87 -37.09
C LEU A 726 11.80 -16.94 -36.56
N SER A 727 12.14 -16.04 -35.63
CA SER A 727 13.41 -16.15 -34.91
C SER A 727 13.39 -17.38 -33.98
N PRO A 728 14.49 -18.15 -33.90
CA PRO A 728 14.59 -19.33 -33.01
C PRO A 728 14.35 -19.02 -31.53
N ASP A 729 14.60 -17.79 -31.09
CA ASP A 729 14.45 -17.36 -29.70
C ASP A 729 13.03 -16.95 -29.33
N MET A 730 12.15 -16.72 -30.32
CA MET A 730 10.76 -16.36 -30.05
C MET A 730 10.02 -17.50 -29.36
N SER A 731 9.20 -17.18 -28.37
CA SER A 731 8.29 -18.14 -27.74
C SER A 731 6.99 -18.29 -28.55
N LEU A 732 6.30 -19.42 -28.40
CA LEU A 732 4.97 -19.62 -29.00
C LEU A 732 3.97 -18.53 -28.58
N ALA A 733 4.07 -18.01 -27.35
CA ALA A 733 3.26 -16.88 -26.89
C ALA A 733 3.55 -15.61 -27.70
N THR A 734 4.82 -15.27 -27.92
CA THR A 734 5.23 -14.11 -28.72
C THR A 734 4.73 -14.25 -30.16
N VAL A 735 4.92 -15.42 -30.77
CA VAL A 735 4.44 -15.68 -32.13
C VAL A 735 2.92 -15.53 -32.22
N ARG A 736 2.17 -16.09 -31.25
CA ARG A 736 0.71 -15.98 -31.22
C ARG A 736 0.24 -14.53 -31.08
N ASN A 737 0.88 -13.74 -30.22
CA ASN A 737 0.45 -12.38 -29.90
C ASN A 737 0.81 -11.36 -31.00
N TYR A 738 2.01 -11.45 -31.59
CA TYR A 738 2.51 -10.43 -32.50
C TYR A 738 2.43 -10.80 -33.99
N ILE A 739 2.53 -12.10 -34.33
CA ILE A 739 2.62 -12.56 -35.72
C ILE A 739 1.30 -13.20 -36.17
N TRP A 740 0.75 -14.12 -35.38
CA TRP A 740 -0.48 -14.84 -35.74
C TRP A 740 -1.72 -13.93 -35.73
N LYS A 741 -1.95 -13.22 -34.61
CA LYS A 741 -3.03 -12.23 -34.43
C LYS A 741 -4.45 -12.70 -34.79
N LYS A 742 -4.69 -14.01 -34.87
CA LYS A 742 -6.00 -14.62 -35.14
C LYS A 742 -6.53 -15.35 -33.90
N PRO A 743 -7.85 -15.43 -33.70
CA PRO A 743 -8.45 -16.13 -32.56
C PRO A 743 -8.26 -17.65 -32.63
N GLU A 744 -8.07 -18.19 -33.83
CA GLU A 744 -7.87 -19.61 -34.12
C GLU A 744 -6.58 -20.18 -33.50
N ASP A 745 -6.46 -21.51 -33.54
CA ASP A 745 -5.22 -22.19 -33.17
C ASP A 745 -4.05 -21.70 -34.04
N LEU A 746 -2.86 -21.62 -33.44
CA LEU A 746 -1.67 -21.14 -34.13
C LEU A 746 -1.29 -22.11 -35.26
N VAL A 747 -1.03 -21.61 -36.47
CA VAL A 747 -0.51 -22.44 -37.57
C VAL A 747 0.93 -22.07 -37.86
N LEU A 748 1.82 -23.06 -37.78
CA LEU A 748 3.24 -22.95 -38.08
C LEU A 748 3.54 -23.79 -39.33
N ASN A 749 4.30 -23.21 -40.25
CA ASN A 749 4.75 -23.88 -41.47
C ASN A 749 6.25 -24.16 -41.38
N TYR A 750 6.73 -25.30 -41.86
CA TYR A 750 8.18 -25.60 -41.89
C TYR A 750 8.69 -25.86 -43.32
N ARG A 751 9.95 -25.50 -43.56
CA ARG A 751 10.67 -25.80 -44.81
C ARG A 751 12.15 -26.11 -44.55
N VAL A 752 12.74 -26.92 -45.42
CA VAL A 752 14.19 -27.20 -45.41
C VAL A 752 14.89 -26.15 -46.28
N VAL A 753 15.90 -25.51 -45.72
CA VAL A 753 16.80 -24.60 -46.44
C VAL A 753 18.04 -25.39 -46.82
N GLN A 754 18.33 -25.46 -48.12
CA GLN A 754 19.61 -25.98 -48.59
C GLN A 754 20.68 -24.95 -48.27
N SER A 755 21.67 -25.31 -47.47
CA SER A 755 22.87 -24.49 -47.26
C SER A 755 23.57 -24.34 -48.62
N SER A 756 23.64 -23.11 -49.13
CA SER A 756 24.39 -22.76 -50.34
C SER A 756 25.88 -22.78 -50.08
#